data_AF-A0A212CRS4-F1
#
_entry.id   AF-A0A212CRS4-F1
#
_cell.length_a   1.000
_cell.length_b   1.000
_cell.length_c   1.000
_cell.angle_alpha   90.00
_cell.angle_beta   90.00
_cell.angle_gamma   90.00
#
_symmetry.space_group_name_H-M   'P 1'
#
loop_
_entity.id
_entity.type
_entity.pdbx_description
1 polymer ?
#
loop_
_entity_poly.entity_id
_entity_poly.type
_entity_poly.pdbx_seq_one_letter_code
_entity_poly.pdbx_strand_id
1 'polypeptide(L)'
;MRFDDTNPEKEKEDFEKTSDHFETIMKYAEKLIQEGKAYVDDTPAEQMKAEPVEKNLQMWEEMKKGSQFGQSCCLRAKIDMSSNNGCMRDPTLYRCKIQPHPRTGNKYNVYPTYDFACPIVDSIEGVTHALRTTEYHDRDEQFYWIIEALGIRKPFIWEYSRLNLNNTVLSKRKLTWFVNEGLVDGWYVCCYLELRGIRGVLRRGMTVEGLKQFIAAQVIDPVAPRYVALLKKEVVPVNVPEAQEEMKEVAKHPKNPDVGLKPVWYSSKVFIEGADAETLSEGEMVTFINWGNINITKIHKNAEGKIVSLDAKLNLENKDYKKTTKITWLAETEHALPVPAICVTYEHLITKPVLGKDEDFKQYVNKNSKASTPLKTRSAPSLSTCATSEDSLVLYNRVAAQGDVVRELKAKKATKEDIDAAVKQLLALKAEYKEKTGQEYKPGNPPAAVGQNVSSKSSSNILESKSLYDEVAAQGEVVRKLKAEKAPKAKVNEAVECLLSLKAQYKEKTGKEYVPGQPPSSQSSDSSPPRSSEPSGPETPEAKLLFDKVASQGEVVRKLKAEKASKDQVDTAVQELLQLKAQYRSLTGVDYKPVSATGTEEKDKKKKEKENKSEKQNKPQKQNDSQKKDPSKNQASGQSPDGAGEGQGPKKQTRLGLEARKEDNLADWYSQVITKSEMIEYYDVSGCYILRPWAHSIWESIKDFFDAEIKKLGVENCYFPMFVSQGALETEKNHIADFAPEVAWVTRSGKTELAEPIAIRPTSETVMYPAYAKWVQSHRDLPIKLNQWCSVVRWEFKHPQPFLRTREFLWQEGHSAFATFEEAAEEVLQILDLYAQVYEELLAIPVVKGRKTEKEKFAGGDYTTTLEAFISASGRAIQAATSHHLGQNFSKMFEIVFEDPKTAGEKQFAYQNSWGLTTRSIGVMTMVHGDNVGLVLPPRVACVQVMVIPCGITNALSEEDRDALIAKCNDYRRRLLSVSIRVRVDLRDNYSPGWKFNHWELKGVPIRLEVGPRDMKNCQFVAVRRDTGEKLTIAENEAETKLHAILEDIHVNLFT
;
A
#
# COMPACT_ATOMS: atom_id res chain seq x y z
N MET A 1 -3.62 4.93 38.94
CA MET A 1 -4.28 5.32 37.66
C MET A 1 -4.85 6.70 37.93
N ARG A 2 -4.20 7.73 37.39
CA ARG A 2 -4.42 9.14 37.76
C ARG A 2 -5.66 9.71 37.05
N PHE A 3 -6.31 10.70 37.64
CA PHE A 3 -7.41 11.43 37.01
C PHE A 3 -7.06 12.91 36.85
N ASP A 4 -6.96 13.35 35.60
CA ASP A 4 -6.21 14.57 35.23
C ASP A 4 -7.10 15.75 34.80
N ASP A 5 -8.42 15.69 35.02
CA ASP A 5 -9.30 16.83 34.69
C ASP A 5 -9.19 17.92 35.77
N THR A 6 -8.57 19.04 35.43
CA THR A 6 -8.34 20.19 36.33
C THR A 6 -9.60 21.03 36.59
N ASN A 7 -10.75 20.66 36.02
CA ASN A 7 -12.00 21.40 36.17
C ASN A 7 -12.78 20.96 37.43
N PRO A 8 -13.08 21.86 38.39
CA PRO A 8 -13.71 21.52 39.67
C PRO A 8 -15.07 20.82 39.54
N GLU A 9 -15.80 21.01 38.43
CA GLU A 9 -17.13 20.42 38.20
C GLU A 9 -17.10 18.93 37.81
N LYS A 10 -15.91 18.36 37.54
CA LYS A 10 -15.76 17.01 36.97
C LYS A 10 -14.93 16.04 37.80
N GLU A 11 -14.09 16.56 38.70
CA GLU A 11 -13.26 15.74 39.59
C GLU A 11 -14.13 14.98 40.60
N LYS A 12 -13.73 13.74 40.96
CA LYS A 12 -14.41 12.90 41.98
C LYS A 12 -13.40 12.36 42.98
N GLU A 13 -13.83 12.00 44.18
CA GLU A 13 -12.93 11.80 45.34
C GLU A 13 -11.96 10.61 45.21
N ASP A 14 -12.30 9.57 44.44
CA ASP A 14 -11.74 8.21 44.57
C ASP A 14 -10.30 7.95 44.03
N PHE A 15 -9.54 8.98 43.58
CA PHE A 15 -8.26 8.79 42.85
C PHE A 15 -7.17 9.83 43.17
N GLU A 16 -5.92 9.47 42.85
CA GLU A 16 -4.77 10.39 42.75
C GLU A 16 -4.96 11.41 41.61
N LYS A 17 -4.56 12.66 41.84
CA LYS A 17 -5.02 13.83 41.05
C LYS A 17 -3.94 14.89 40.85
N THR A 18 -4.05 15.58 39.72
CA THR A 18 -3.34 16.83 39.42
C THR A 18 -3.49 17.92 40.51
N SER A 19 -4.61 17.91 41.25
CA SER A 19 -4.92 18.93 42.27
C SER A 19 -4.00 18.94 43.50
N ASP A 20 -3.23 17.87 43.75
CA ASP A 20 -2.17 17.87 44.77
C ASP A 20 -0.95 18.72 44.38
N HIS A 21 -0.71 18.93 43.09
CA HIS A 21 0.47 19.64 42.57
C HIS A 21 0.21 21.13 42.27
N PHE A 22 -1.00 21.64 42.51
CA PHE A 22 -1.40 23.00 42.10
C PHE A 22 -0.46 24.12 42.59
N GLU A 23 0.12 24.01 43.80
CA GLU A 23 1.08 25.00 44.30
C GLU A 23 2.42 24.99 43.54
N THR A 24 2.87 23.80 43.12
CA THR A 24 4.08 23.61 42.32
C THR A 24 3.86 24.09 40.88
N ILE A 25 2.70 23.78 40.29
CA ILE A 25 2.30 24.23 38.95
C ILE A 25 2.18 25.78 38.92
N MET A 26 1.70 26.40 40.00
CA MET A 26 1.61 27.87 40.13
C MET A 26 2.99 28.53 40.16
N LYS A 27 3.96 27.97 40.89
CA LYS A 27 5.37 28.45 40.90
C LYS A 27 6.03 28.33 39.52
N TYR A 28 5.70 27.29 38.74
CA TYR A 28 6.16 27.18 37.35
C TYR A 28 5.49 28.18 36.40
N ALA A 29 4.22 28.53 36.61
CA ALA A 29 3.58 29.62 35.87
C ALA A 29 4.24 30.98 36.15
N GLU A 30 4.56 31.26 37.42
CA GLU A 30 5.28 32.49 37.83
C GLU A 30 6.67 32.57 37.20
N LYS A 31 7.42 31.46 37.17
CA LYS A 31 8.70 31.35 36.46
C LYS A 31 8.56 31.72 34.97
N LEU A 32 7.53 31.23 34.27
CA LEU A 32 7.33 31.56 32.85
C LEU A 32 6.98 33.03 32.61
N ILE A 33 6.28 33.69 33.55
CA ILE A 33 6.01 35.14 33.48
C ILE A 33 7.33 35.93 33.68
N GLN A 34 8.13 35.55 34.68
CA GLN A 34 9.43 36.19 34.97
C GLN A 34 10.43 36.02 33.81
N GLU A 35 10.45 34.86 33.16
CA GLU A 35 11.28 34.58 31.97
C GLU A 35 10.69 35.17 30.66
N GLY A 36 9.55 35.89 30.72
CA GLY A 36 8.92 36.52 29.56
C GLY A 36 8.30 35.56 28.53
N LYS A 37 8.19 34.27 28.90
CA LYS A 37 7.63 33.16 28.11
C LYS A 37 6.11 33.02 28.23
N ALA A 38 5.51 33.68 29.23
CA ALA A 38 4.06 33.76 29.42
C ALA A 38 3.64 35.20 29.76
N TYR A 39 2.38 35.52 29.49
CA TYR A 39 1.78 36.83 29.79
C TYR A 39 0.32 36.68 30.21
N VAL A 40 -0.18 37.63 30.99
CA VAL A 40 -1.60 37.75 31.34
C VAL A 40 -2.24 38.75 30.38
N ASP A 41 -3.45 38.45 29.93
CA ASP A 41 -4.18 39.21 28.91
C ASP A 41 -5.62 39.43 29.38
N ASP A 42 -6.11 40.68 29.30
CA ASP A 42 -7.49 41.08 29.58
C ASP A 42 -8.35 41.21 28.30
N THR A 43 -7.75 41.00 27.12
CA THR A 43 -8.42 41.14 25.82
C THR A 43 -9.23 39.89 25.42
N PRO A 44 -10.48 40.04 24.94
CA PRO A 44 -11.20 38.95 24.30
C PRO A 44 -10.47 38.38 23.07
N ALA A 45 -10.55 37.06 22.88
CA ALA A 45 -9.64 36.25 22.06
C ALA A 45 -9.59 36.50 20.52
N GLU A 46 -10.14 37.61 20.02
CA GLU A 46 -10.10 38.01 18.60
C GLU A 46 -9.32 39.31 18.33
N GLN A 47 -8.80 40.00 19.37
CA GLN A 47 -7.96 41.19 19.23
C GLN A 47 -6.78 41.11 20.20
N MET A 48 -5.54 41.39 19.76
CA MET A 48 -4.33 41.15 20.57
C MET A 48 -3.20 42.13 20.23
N LYS A 49 -2.45 42.58 21.26
CA LYS A 49 -1.09 43.15 21.15
C LYS A 49 -0.38 43.16 22.50
N ALA A 50 0.95 43.30 22.48
CA ALA A 50 1.81 42.99 23.63
C ALA A 50 1.94 44.10 24.69
N GLU A 51 2.07 43.69 25.96
CA GLU A 51 2.21 44.54 27.14
C GLU A 51 3.46 44.19 28.01
N PRO A 52 3.94 45.12 28.87
CA PRO A 52 5.17 44.94 29.65
C PRO A 52 5.02 44.03 30.89
N VAL A 53 6.09 43.28 31.20
CA VAL A 53 6.14 42.21 32.22
C VAL A 53 5.68 42.64 33.62
N GLU A 54 6.04 43.86 34.05
CA GLU A 54 5.71 44.38 35.38
C GLU A 54 4.19 44.57 35.60
N LYS A 55 3.44 44.86 34.53
CA LYS A 55 1.98 44.94 34.53
C LYS A 55 1.35 43.53 34.60
N ASN A 56 1.92 42.56 33.88
CA ASN A 56 1.44 41.17 33.84
C ASN A 56 1.46 40.51 35.24
N LEU A 57 2.46 40.81 36.07
CA LEU A 57 2.52 40.31 37.45
C LEU A 57 1.42 40.90 38.35
N GLN A 58 1.07 42.18 38.16
CA GLN A 58 -0.03 42.82 38.89
C GLN A 58 -1.39 42.20 38.49
N MET A 59 -1.58 41.93 37.19
CA MET A 59 -2.75 41.21 36.67
C MET A 59 -2.84 39.77 37.21
N TRP A 60 -1.71 39.07 37.34
CA TRP A 60 -1.65 37.72 37.92
C TRP A 60 -2.10 37.68 39.39
N GLU A 61 -1.70 38.67 40.19
CA GLU A 61 -2.19 38.80 41.57
C GLU A 61 -3.70 39.11 41.64
N GLU A 62 -4.25 39.88 40.70
CA GLU A 62 -5.71 40.09 40.60
C GLU A 62 -6.46 38.82 40.18
N MET A 63 -5.89 38.00 39.28
CA MET A 63 -6.43 36.67 38.97
C MET A 63 -6.47 35.78 40.21
N LYS A 64 -5.39 35.70 41.00
CA LYS A 64 -5.34 34.90 42.24
C LYS A 64 -6.43 35.30 43.25
N LYS A 65 -6.68 36.60 43.40
CA LYS A 65 -7.73 37.16 44.28
C LYS A 65 -9.15 36.85 43.78
N GLY A 66 -9.33 36.52 42.50
CA GLY A 66 -10.64 36.32 41.90
C GLY A 66 -11.46 37.61 41.74
N SER A 67 -10.79 38.77 41.59
CA SER A 67 -11.51 40.04 41.40
C SER A 67 -12.32 40.05 40.10
N GLN A 68 -13.24 41.00 39.93
CA GLN A 68 -14.04 41.11 38.70
C GLN A 68 -13.16 41.31 37.45
N PHE A 69 -12.01 41.97 37.60
CA PHE A 69 -10.99 42.10 36.56
C PHE A 69 -10.15 40.82 36.40
N GLY A 70 -9.79 40.16 37.50
CA GLY A 70 -9.14 38.85 37.46
C GLY A 70 -9.97 37.74 36.78
N GLN A 71 -11.29 37.90 36.69
CA GLN A 71 -12.21 36.98 35.98
C GLN A 71 -12.23 37.17 34.47
N SER A 72 -11.97 38.38 33.94
CA SER A 72 -11.82 38.60 32.49
C SER A 72 -10.43 38.21 31.98
N CYS A 73 -9.43 38.15 32.86
CA CYS A 73 -8.05 37.84 32.50
C CYS A 73 -7.80 36.33 32.28
N CYS A 74 -6.84 35.99 31.41
CA CYS A 74 -6.27 34.66 31.33
C CYS A 74 -4.75 34.68 31.13
N LEU A 75 -4.06 33.62 31.58
CA LEU A 75 -2.61 33.45 31.36
C LEU A 75 -2.38 32.66 30.08
N ARG A 76 -1.53 33.16 29.18
CA ARG A 76 -1.17 32.55 27.90
C ARG A 76 0.32 32.28 27.81
N ALA A 77 0.70 31.22 27.10
CA ALA A 77 2.07 31.06 26.62
C ALA A 77 2.31 32.00 25.44
N LYS A 78 3.52 32.54 25.34
CA LYS A 78 3.95 33.42 24.25
C LYS A 78 4.61 32.59 23.16
N ILE A 79 3.83 32.12 22.19
CA ILE A 79 4.27 31.18 21.13
C ILE A 79 3.98 31.82 19.76
N ASP A 80 4.60 31.32 18.69
CA ASP A 80 4.43 31.88 17.35
C ASP A 80 2.99 31.73 16.82
N MET A 81 2.29 32.86 16.79
CA MET A 81 0.94 33.02 16.23
C MET A 81 0.81 32.64 14.74
N SER A 82 1.93 32.54 14.00
CA SER A 82 1.95 32.09 12.60
C SER A 82 2.10 30.57 12.43
N SER A 83 2.29 29.81 13.51
CA SER A 83 2.43 28.34 13.45
C SER A 83 1.27 27.67 12.71
N ASN A 84 1.58 26.69 11.85
CA ASN A 84 0.57 25.88 11.16
C ASN A 84 -0.31 25.09 12.14
N ASN A 85 0.25 24.66 13.27
CA ASN A 85 -0.48 23.97 14.33
C ASN A 85 -1.36 24.96 15.13
N GLY A 86 -2.68 24.76 15.09
CA GLY A 86 -3.64 25.60 15.81
C GLY A 86 -3.53 25.54 17.34
N CYS A 87 -3.00 24.46 17.92
CA CYS A 87 -2.77 24.33 19.37
C CYS A 87 -1.54 25.10 19.86
N MET A 88 -0.66 25.54 18.95
CA MET A 88 0.55 26.31 19.26
C MET A 88 0.35 27.84 19.20
N ARG A 89 -0.88 28.33 18.93
CA ARG A 89 -1.20 29.76 18.82
C ARG A 89 -1.72 30.32 20.16
N ASP A 90 -0.86 31.06 20.87
CA ASP A 90 -1.08 31.66 22.20
C ASP A 90 -1.97 30.82 23.18
N PRO A 91 -1.59 29.55 23.45
CA PRO A 91 -2.43 28.64 24.22
C PRO A 91 -2.60 29.07 25.68
N THR A 92 -3.82 28.93 26.20
CA THR A 92 -4.15 29.28 27.60
C THR A 92 -3.51 28.29 28.57
N LEU A 93 -2.75 28.80 29.55
CA LEU A 93 -2.10 28.00 30.60
C LEU A 93 -2.89 27.98 31.91
N TYR A 94 -3.54 29.10 32.27
CA TYR A 94 -4.37 29.23 33.47
C TYR A 94 -5.63 30.06 33.21
N ARG A 95 -6.70 29.74 33.94
CA ARG A 95 -7.99 30.45 33.89
C ARG A 95 -8.50 30.73 35.31
N CYS A 96 -9.14 31.89 35.49
CA CYS A 96 -9.86 32.21 36.72
C CYS A 96 -11.23 31.51 36.75
N LYS A 97 -11.59 30.89 37.87
CA LYS A 97 -12.93 30.36 38.19
C LYS A 97 -13.14 30.45 39.71
N ILE A 98 -14.25 31.03 40.14
CA ILE A 98 -14.63 31.17 41.57
C ILE A 98 -15.51 29.97 42.03
N GLN A 99 -15.44 28.85 41.31
CA GLN A 99 -16.11 27.62 41.71
C GLN A 99 -15.28 26.91 42.79
N PRO A 100 -15.89 26.45 43.90
CA PRO A 100 -15.17 25.73 44.95
C PRO A 100 -14.62 24.40 44.40
N HIS A 101 -13.34 24.11 44.64
CA HIS A 101 -12.77 22.82 44.27
C HIS A 101 -13.23 21.73 45.24
N PRO A 102 -13.63 20.52 44.78
CA PRO A 102 -14.10 19.45 45.66
C PRO A 102 -13.14 19.10 46.81
N ARG A 103 -11.82 19.19 46.56
CA ARG A 103 -10.78 18.83 47.54
C ARG A 103 -10.06 20.01 48.22
N THR A 104 -9.95 21.16 47.56
CA THR A 104 -9.21 22.33 48.10
C THR A 104 -10.12 23.50 48.48
N GLY A 105 -11.44 23.34 48.36
CA GLY A 105 -12.42 24.38 48.65
C GLY A 105 -12.11 25.67 47.90
N ASN A 106 -12.10 26.78 48.63
CA ASN A 106 -11.84 28.12 48.09
C ASN A 106 -10.35 28.52 48.22
N LYS A 107 -9.40 27.58 48.38
CA LYS A 107 -7.96 27.89 48.52
C LYS A 107 -7.37 28.55 47.26
N TYR A 108 -7.93 28.27 46.09
CA TYR A 108 -7.45 28.77 44.79
C TYR A 108 -8.62 29.23 43.92
N ASN A 109 -8.53 30.44 43.34
CA ASN A 109 -9.48 30.97 42.36
C ASN A 109 -8.98 30.82 40.90
N VAL A 110 -7.78 30.28 40.71
CA VAL A 110 -7.14 30.08 39.40
C VAL A 110 -6.76 28.62 39.23
N TYR A 111 -7.08 28.05 38.08
CA TYR A 111 -6.85 26.63 37.76
C TYR A 111 -6.04 26.50 36.46
N PRO A 112 -5.05 25.58 36.42
CA PRO A 112 -4.29 25.33 35.20
C PRO A 112 -5.14 24.61 34.16
N THR A 113 -4.83 24.78 32.88
CA THR A 113 -5.41 23.94 31.82
C THR A 113 -4.81 22.54 31.83
N TYR A 114 -5.57 21.55 31.34
CA TYR A 114 -5.11 20.16 31.17
C TYR A 114 -3.74 20.10 30.47
N ASP A 115 -3.63 20.85 29.37
CA ASP A 115 -2.47 20.87 28.50
C ASP A 115 -1.23 21.46 29.18
N PHE A 116 -1.40 22.38 30.15
CA PHE A 116 -0.30 22.89 30.98
C PHE A 116 0.07 21.97 32.14
N ALA A 117 -0.92 21.38 32.82
CA ALA A 117 -0.69 20.62 34.04
C ALA A 117 -0.10 19.21 33.77
N CYS A 118 -0.59 18.51 32.75
CA CYS A 118 -0.15 17.16 32.39
C CYS A 118 1.38 17.01 32.24
N PRO A 119 2.09 17.82 31.41
CA PRO A 119 3.55 17.69 31.25
C PRO A 119 4.33 17.94 32.54
N ILE A 120 3.85 18.84 33.39
CA ILE A 120 4.51 19.17 34.66
C ILE A 120 4.39 17.99 35.63
N VAL A 121 3.18 17.45 35.80
CA VAL A 121 2.94 16.32 36.71
C VAL A 121 3.60 15.04 36.20
N ASP A 122 3.52 14.74 34.90
CA ASP A 122 4.20 13.58 34.31
C ASP A 122 5.73 13.63 34.49
N SER A 123 6.34 14.82 34.35
CA SER A 123 7.76 15.03 34.68
C SER A 123 8.05 14.70 36.15
N ILE A 124 7.32 15.34 37.08
CA ILE A 124 7.53 15.26 38.53
C ILE A 124 7.33 13.84 39.07
N GLU A 125 6.26 13.15 38.66
CA GLU A 125 5.90 11.82 39.15
C GLU A 125 6.74 10.67 38.54
N GLY A 126 7.77 11.00 37.76
CA GLY A 126 8.69 9.99 37.19
C GLY A 126 8.10 9.19 36.02
N VAL A 127 6.96 9.58 35.46
CA VAL A 127 6.32 8.92 34.30
C VAL A 127 7.32 8.82 33.14
N THR A 128 7.63 7.59 32.70
CA THR A 128 8.56 7.36 31.58
C THR A 128 7.84 7.40 30.23
N HIS A 129 6.64 6.83 30.17
CA HIS A 129 5.81 6.74 28.96
C HIS A 129 4.38 7.19 29.25
N ALA A 130 3.87 8.13 28.48
CA ALA A 130 2.47 8.57 28.47
C ALA A 130 1.77 7.98 27.25
N LEU A 131 0.68 7.23 27.46
CA LEU A 131 -0.12 6.66 26.36
C LEU A 131 -1.23 7.64 25.96
N ARG A 132 -1.28 8.05 24.69
CA ARG A 132 -2.27 9.00 24.16
C ARG A 132 -3.04 8.43 22.97
N THR A 133 -4.30 8.82 22.81
CA THR A 133 -5.04 8.55 21.57
C THR A 133 -4.62 9.55 20.49
N THR A 134 -4.58 9.12 19.23
CA THR A 134 -4.28 9.96 18.05
C THR A 134 -5.16 11.22 17.92
N GLU A 135 -6.28 11.31 18.66
CA GLU A 135 -7.10 12.52 18.82
C GLU A 135 -6.36 13.70 19.53
N TYR A 136 -5.15 13.48 20.08
CA TYR A 136 -4.32 14.47 20.77
C TYR A 136 -2.97 14.78 20.10
N HIS A 137 -2.65 14.17 18.96
CA HIS A 137 -1.34 14.31 18.26
C HIS A 137 -0.89 15.78 18.11
N ASP A 138 -1.79 16.66 17.64
CA ASP A 138 -1.55 18.10 17.49
C ASP A 138 -1.17 18.83 18.81
N ARG A 139 -1.31 18.20 19.98
CA ARG A 139 -0.94 18.76 21.29
C ARG A 139 0.37 18.22 21.85
N ASP A 140 0.98 17.24 21.18
CA ASP A 140 2.21 16.64 21.68
C ASP A 140 3.41 17.58 21.44
N GLU A 141 3.37 18.43 20.41
CA GLU A 141 4.25 19.61 20.26
C GLU A 141 4.11 20.58 21.45
N GLN A 142 2.86 20.91 21.83
CA GLN A 142 2.56 21.83 22.94
C GLN A 142 3.07 21.26 24.27
N PHE A 143 2.88 19.96 24.50
CA PHE A 143 3.38 19.24 25.67
C PHE A 143 4.91 19.30 25.76
N TYR A 144 5.63 19.08 24.66
CA TYR A 144 7.08 19.17 24.63
C TYR A 144 7.60 20.60 24.75
N TRP A 145 6.93 21.59 24.17
CA TRP A 145 7.26 23.00 24.38
C TRP A 145 7.20 23.39 25.87
N ILE A 146 6.18 22.94 26.61
CA ILE A 146 6.06 23.24 28.06
C ILE A 146 7.22 22.63 28.85
N ILE A 147 7.62 21.39 28.51
CA ILE A 147 8.75 20.68 29.16
C ILE A 147 10.06 21.44 28.94
N GLU A 148 10.32 21.86 27.70
CA GLU A 148 11.55 22.54 27.31
C GLU A 148 11.57 24.00 27.81
N ALA A 149 10.42 24.69 27.79
CA ALA A 149 10.27 26.04 28.34
C ALA A 149 10.52 26.08 29.85
N LEU A 150 10.14 25.05 30.61
CA LEU A 150 10.35 24.96 32.05
C LEU A 150 11.71 24.36 32.45
N GLY A 151 12.34 23.59 31.57
CA GLY A 151 13.60 22.88 31.83
C GLY A 151 13.42 21.62 32.67
N ILE A 152 12.33 20.86 32.43
CA ILE A 152 11.94 19.69 33.23
C ILE A 152 12.14 18.36 32.47
N ARG A 153 11.91 17.21 33.12
CA ARG A 153 12.24 15.89 32.58
C ARG A 153 11.23 15.46 31.50
N LYS A 154 11.73 15.17 30.29
CA LYS A 154 10.92 14.78 29.11
C LYS A 154 10.40 13.33 29.21
N PRO A 155 9.07 13.10 29.26
CA PRO A 155 8.47 11.76 29.10
C PRO A 155 8.35 11.38 27.61
N PHE A 156 8.33 10.09 27.30
CA PHE A 156 8.00 9.62 25.95
C PHE A 156 6.49 9.56 25.77
N ILE A 157 5.97 10.05 24.64
CA ILE A 157 4.56 9.85 24.26
C ILE A 157 4.48 8.67 23.29
N TRP A 158 3.58 7.73 23.55
CA TRP A 158 3.22 6.66 22.63
C TRP A 158 1.76 6.77 22.25
N GLU A 159 1.50 6.86 20.95
CA GLU A 159 0.15 6.94 20.41
C GLU A 159 -0.50 5.56 20.26
N TYR A 160 -1.82 5.50 20.43
CA TYR A 160 -2.62 4.34 20.09
C TYR A 160 -3.91 4.69 19.34
N SER A 161 -4.19 3.95 18.27
CA SER A 161 -5.38 4.13 17.43
C SER A 161 -6.63 3.54 18.07
N ARG A 162 -7.78 4.11 17.73
CA ARG A 162 -9.10 3.71 18.22
C ARG A 162 -9.78 2.72 17.27
N LEU A 163 -10.17 1.54 17.77
CA LEU A 163 -11.01 0.61 17.02
C LEU A 163 -12.45 1.15 16.91
N ASN A 164 -12.81 1.66 15.73
CA ASN A 164 -14.18 2.10 15.42
C ASN A 164 -15.04 0.91 14.96
N LEU A 165 -16.27 0.84 15.47
CA LEU A 165 -17.20 -0.27 15.24
C LEU A 165 -18.51 0.27 14.66
N ASN A 166 -18.81 -0.11 13.41
CA ASN A 166 -19.97 0.39 12.67
C ASN A 166 -21.26 -0.38 13.02
N ASN A 167 -22.40 0.30 12.86
CA ASN A 167 -23.76 -0.20 13.13
C ASN A 167 -23.99 -0.66 14.58
N THR A 168 -23.37 0.01 15.55
CA THR A 168 -23.53 -0.29 16.98
C THR A 168 -23.34 0.96 17.85
N VAL A 169 -23.61 0.84 19.15
CA VAL A 169 -23.34 1.87 20.17
C VAL A 169 -22.49 1.29 21.29
N LEU A 170 -21.39 1.97 21.64
CA LEU A 170 -20.44 1.51 22.66
C LEU A 170 -20.71 2.09 24.06
N SER A 171 -21.67 3.02 24.17
CA SER A 171 -22.03 3.62 25.46
C SER A 171 -22.85 2.64 26.30
N LYS A 172 -22.35 2.31 27.51
CA LYS A 172 -23.08 1.46 28.48
C LYS A 172 -24.53 1.92 28.68
N ARG A 173 -24.79 3.23 28.79
CA ARG A 173 -26.15 3.78 28.94
C ARG A 173 -27.06 3.46 27.75
N LYS A 174 -26.54 3.56 26.52
CA LYS A 174 -27.31 3.23 25.29
C LYS A 174 -27.53 1.70 25.19
N LEU A 175 -26.56 0.89 25.60
CA LEU A 175 -26.68 -0.57 25.65
C LEU A 175 -27.69 -1.06 26.70
N THR A 176 -27.70 -0.47 27.90
CA THR A 176 -28.73 -0.75 28.93
C THR A 176 -30.13 -0.45 28.41
N TRP A 177 -30.31 0.59 27.59
CA TRP A 177 -31.61 0.89 26.98
C TRP A 177 -32.10 -0.24 26.05
N PHE A 178 -31.26 -0.77 25.14
CA PHE A 178 -31.63 -1.92 24.30
C PHE A 178 -32.07 -3.14 25.12
N VAL A 179 -31.41 -3.41 26.26
CA VAL A 179 -31.76 -4.51 27.16
C VAL A 179 -33.09 -4.24 27.88
N ASN A 180 -33.29 -3.03 28.42
CA ASN A 180 -34.47 -2.68 29.19
C ASN A 180 -35.76 -2.64 28.34
N GLU A 181 -35.65 -2.30 27.06
CA GLU A 181 -36.77 -2.29 26.10
C GLU A 181 -37.06 -3.68 25.49
N GLY A 182 -36.32 -4.72 25.89
CA GLY A 182 -36.48 -6.09 25.35
C GLY A 182 -36.07 -6.26 23.88
N LEU A 183 -35.28 -5.32 23.33
CA LEU A 183 -34.79 -5.38 21.94
C LEU A 183 -33.62 -6.37 21.74
N VAL A 184 -33.06 -6.86 22.85
CA VAL A 184 -32.08 -7.96 22.94
C VAL A 184 -32.45 -8.81 24.17
N ASP A 185 -32.18 -10.12 24.19
CA ASP A 185 -32.74 -11.05 25.19
C ASP A 185 -32.25 -10.87 26.66
N GLY A 186 -31.57 -9.76 27.02
CA GLY A 186 -30.94 -9.55 28.34
C GLY A 186 -29.44 -9.16 28.30
N TRP A 187 -28.72 -9.48 29.39
CA TRP A 187 -27.25 -9.31 29.51
C TRP A 187 -26.46 -10.64 29.46
N TYR A 188 -27.13 -11.79 29.34
CA TYR A 188 -26.52 -13.12 29.49
C TYR A 188 -26.35 -13.85 28.15
N VAL A 189 -25.60 -14.95 28.16
CA VAL A 189 -25.20 -15.82 27.01
C VAL A 189 -25.50 -15.26 25.60
N CYS A 190 -26.73 -15.43 25.10
CA CYS A 190 -27.15 -15.17 23.72
C CYS A 190 -27.12 -13.69 23.30
N CYS A 191 -27.59 -12.77 24.14
CA CYS A 191 -27.80 -11.36 23.76
C CYS A 191 -26.47 -10.63 23.46
N TYR A 192 -25.37 -11.08 24.08
CA TYR A 192 -24.04 -10.57 23.76
C TYR A 192 -23.58 -10.90 22.32
N LEU A 193 -24.23 -11.83 21.61
CA LEU A 193 -23.94 -12.10 20.20
C LEU A 193 -24.45 -10.97 19.28
N GLU A 194 -25.51 -10.27 19.67
CA GLU A 194 -26.04 -9.10 18.95
C GLU A 194 -25.14 -7.87 19.18
N LEU A 195 -24.63 -7.72 20.40
CA LEU A 195 -23.75 -6.61 20.79
C LEU A 195 -22.35 -6.73 20.14
N ARG A 196 -22.04 -5.86 19.17
CA ARG A 196 -20.75 -5.83 18.43
C ARG A 196 -19.51 -5.41 19.24
N GLY A 197 -19.56 -5.46 20.57
CA GLY A 197 -18.39 -5.24 21.43
C GLY A 197 -17.47 -6.46 21.49
N ILE A 198 -16.23 -6.28 21.97
CA ILE A 198 -15.18 -7.33 22.00
C ILE A 198 -15.70 -8.68 22.56
N ARG A 199 -16.44 -8.67 23.67
CA ARG A 199 -16.96 -9.90 24.29
C ARG A 199 -18.06 -10.59 23.48
N GLY A 200 -18.75 -9.87 22.60
CA GLY A 200 -19.67 -10.42 21.61
C GLY A 200 -18.95 -11.00 20.39
N VAL A 201 -17.92 -10.30 19.90
CA VAL A 201 -17.04 -10.79 18.82
C VAL A 201 -16.37 -12.12 19.20
N LEU A 202 -15.83 -12.21 20.43
CA LEU A 202 -15.28 -13.47 20.95
C LEU A 202 -16.33 -14.59 21.06
N ARG A 203 -17.58 -14.25 21.46
CA ARG A 203 -18.68 -15.23 21.53
C ARG A 203 -19.21 -15.67 20.16
N ARG A 204 -19.01 -14.89 19.10
CA ARG A 204 -19.24 -15.30 17.70
C ARG A 204 -18.19 -16.29 17.18
N GLY A 205 -17.28 -16.78 18.03
CA GLY A 205 -16.29 -17.81 17.71
C GLY A 205 -14.90 -17.27 17.35
N MET A 206 -14.70 -15.95 17.36
CA MET A 206 -13.39 -15.37 17.08
C MET A 206 -12.43 -15.57 18.26
N THR A 207 -11.22 -16.04 17.99
CA THR A 207 -10.17 -16.18 19.01
C THR A 207 -9.59 -14.83 19.44
N VAL A 208 -9.04 -14.74 20.66
CA VAL A 208 -8.32 -13.53 21.13
C VAL A 208 -7.08 -13.28 20.27
N GLU A 209 -6.39 -14.35 19.89
CA GLU A 209 -5.24 -14.34 18.98
C GLU A 209 -5.65 -13.93 17.57
N GLY A 210 -6.80 -14.40 17.05
CA GLY A 210 -7.37 -13.90 15.79
C GLY A 210 -7.71 -12.40 15.84
N LEU A 211 -8.20 -11.88 16.96
CA LEU A 211 -8.44 -10.44 17.15
C LEU A 211 -7.11 -9.64 17.18
N LYS A 212 -6.06 -10.18 17.82
CA LYS A 212 -4.71 -9.59 17.80
C LYS A 212 -4.11 -9.59 16.38
N GLN A 213 -4.25 -10.70 15.64
CA GLN A 213 -3.81 -10.81 14.25
C GLN A 213 -4.59 -9.88 13.32
N PHE A 214 -5.88 -9.64 13.58
CA PHE A 214 -6.66 -8.64 12.86
C PHE A 214 -6.15 -7.22 13.12
N ILE A 215 -5.83 -6.87 14.37
CA ILE A 215 -5.27 -5.55 14.72
C ILE A 215 -3.87 -5.35 14.11
N ALA A 216 -3.02 -6.39 14.06
CA ALA A 216 -1.65 -6.30 13.55
C ALA A 216 -1.51 -6.47 12.03
N ALA A 217 -2.40 -7.23 11.38
CA ALA A 217 -2.25 -7.69 9.99
C ALA A 217 -3.56 -7.78 9.18
N GLN A 218 -4.70 -7.36 9.75
CA GLN A 218 -6.04 -7.40 9.13
C GLN A 218 -6.57 -8.80 8.72
N VAL A 219 -5.91 -9.89 9.14
CA VAL A 219 -6.37 -11.27 8.92
C VAL A 219 -7.21 -11.75 10.11
N ILE A 220 -8.34 -12.41 9.82
CA ILE A 220 -9.20 -13.05 10.82
C ILE A 220 -9.11 -14.58 10.65
N ASP A 221 -8.65 -15.25 11.71
CA ASP A 221 -8.76 -16.70 11.99
C ASP A 221 -8.69 -17.65 10.76
N PRO A 222 -7.49 -17.92 10.22
CA PRO A 222 -7.33 -18.66 8.96
C PRO A 222 -7.59 -20.18 9.04
N VAL A 223 -7.92 -20.74 10.21
CA VAL A 223 -8.04 -22.20 10.42
C VAL A 223 -9.26 -22.56 11.28
N ALA A 224 -10.45 -22.58 10.66
CA ALA A 224 -11.70 -22.98 11.31
C ALA A 224 -12.09 -24.46 11.03
N PRO A 225 -12.51 -25.25 12.05
CA PRO A 225 -13.00 -26.62 11.88
C PRO A 225 -14.36 -26.66 11.16
N ARG A 226 -14.50 -27.51 10.13
CA ARG A 226 -15.68 -27.51 9.25
C ARG A 226 -16.67 -28.63 9.55
N TYR A 227 -17.86 -28.26 10.02
CA TYR A 227 -19.03 -29.15 10.20
C TYR A 227 -19.99 -29.04 9.01
N VAL A 228 -20.98 -29.93 8.94
CA VAL A 228 -21.99 -29.99 7.86
C VAL A 228 -23.40 -29.94 8.46
N ALA A 229 -24.26 -29.17 7.81
CA ALA A 229 -25.67 -28.96 8.14
C ALA A 229 -26.45 -28.76 6.83
N LEU A 230 -27.73 -29.15 6.82
CA LEU A 230 -28.68 -28.89 5.73
C LEU A 230 -29.97 -28.27 6.29
N LEU A 231 -30.70 -27.46 5.52
CA LEU A 231 -31.94 -26.80 5.95
C LEU A 231 -33.09 -27.81 6.05
N LYS A 232 -33.66 -28.00 7.25
CA LYS A 232 -34.63 -29.08 7.52
C LYS A 232 -35.89 -29.04 6.62
N LYS A 233 -36.23 -27.88 6.05
CA LYS A 233 -37.38 -27.69 5.15
C LYS A 233 -37.08 -28.02 3.69
N GLU A 234 -35.82 -28.07 3.28
CA GLU A 234 -35.39 -28.09 1.88
C GLU A 234 -34.30 -29.13 1.66
N VAL A 235 -34.50 -30.33 2.21
CA VAL A 235 -33.57 -31.46 2.05
C VAL A 235 -34.06 -32.36 0.92
N VAL A 236 -33.23 -32.60 -0.09
CA VAL A 236 -33.54 -33.54 -1.20
C VAL A 236 -32.78 -34.87 -0.99
N PRO A 237 -33.46 -36.03 -1.00
CA PRO A 237 -32.82 -37.34 -0.98
C PRO A 237 -32.22 -37.72 -2.35
N VAL A 238 -31.05 -38.36 -2.30
CA VAL A 238 -30.31 -38.91 -3.44
C VAL A 238 -30.12 -40.41 -3.20
N ASN A 239 -30.65 -41.23 -4.10
CA ASN A 239 -30.52 -42.68 -4.06
C ASN A 239 -29.26 -43.10 -4.82
N VAL A 240 -28.37 -43.84 -4.15
CA VAL A 240 -27.10 -44.35 -4.70
C VAL A 240 -27.02 -45.86 -4.44
N PRO A 241 -27.72 -46.70 -5.22
CA PRO A 241 -27.90 -48.12 -4.92
C PRO A 241 -26.61 -48.96 -4.92
N GLU A 242 -25.52 -48.40 -5.45
CA GLU A 242 -24.19 -49.03 -5.50
C GLU A 242 -23.32 -48.71 -4.27
N ALA A 243 -23.78 -47.83 -3.37
CA ALA A 243 -23.06 -47.46 -2.16
C ALA A 243 -23.35 -48.42 -0.99
N GLN A 244 -22.30 -49.03 -0.46
CA GLN A 244 -22.34 -49.77 0.80
C GLN A 244 -22.31 -48.81 2.00
N GLU A 245 -22.81 -49.26 3.15
CA GLU A 245 -22.77 -48.48 4.39
C GLU A 245 -21.42 -48.67 5.09
N GLU A 246 -20.60 -47.62 5.12
CA GLU A 246 -19.25 -47.63 5.68
C GLU A 246 -18.91 -46.30 6.37
N MET A 247 -17.89 -46.31 7.25
CA MET A 247 -17.43 -45.15 8.00
C MET A 247 -15.94 -44.89 7.75
N LYS A 248 -15.57 -43.66 7.37
CA LYS A 248 -14.18 -43.23 7.17
C LYS A 248 -13.89 -41.96 7.96
N GLU A 249 -12.66 -41.84 8.46
CA GLU A 249 -12.20 -40.61 9.10
C GLU A 249 -11.66 -39.61 8.07
N VAL A 250 -12.05 -38.34 8.22
CA VAL A 250 -11.71 -37.24 7.30
C VAL A 250 -11.23 -36.04 8.12
N ALA A 251 -10.24 -35.28 7.63
CA ALA A 251 -9.74 -34.09 8.32
C ALA A 251 -10.85 -33.03 8.55
N LYS A 252 -10.86 -32.42 9.74
CA LYS A 252 -11.74 -31.26 10.06
C LYS A 252 -11.35 -30.00 9.30
N HIS A 253 -10.09 -29.88 8.88
CA HIS A 253 -9.59 -28.80 8.02
C HIS A 253 -8.66 -29.33 6.91
N PRO A 254 -8.93 -29.09 5.61
CA PRO A 254 -8.15 -29.70 4.52
C PRO A 254 -6.68 -29.30 4.42
N LYS A 255 -6.26 -28.22 5.09
CA LYS A 255 -4.89 -27.69 5.06
C LYS A 255 -4.18 -27.66 6.43
N ASN A 256 -4.80 -28.21 7.47
CA ASN A 256 -4.16 -28.29 8.79
C ASN A 256 -4.60 -29.61 9.50
N PRO A 257 -3.69 -30.59 9.69
CA PRO A 257 -4.00 -31.85 10.35
C PRO A 257 -4.19 -31.73 11.87
N ASP A 258 -3.60 -30.71 12.51
CA ASP A 258 -3.61 -30.51 13.97
C ASP A 258 -5.02 -30.26 14.54
N VAL A 259 -5.96 -29.84 13.67
CA VAL A 259 -7.39 -29.68 13.97
C VAL A 259 -8.09 -31.04 14.21
N GLY A 260 -7.45 -32.14 13.78
CA GLY A 260 -7.90 -33.51 13.97
C GLY A 260 -8.93 -34.01 12.94
N LEU A 261 -9.35 -35.26 13.11
CA LEU A 261 -10.28 -35.96 12.21
C LEU A 261 -11.75 -35.86 12.67
N LYS A 262 -12.67 -36.23 11.78
CA LYS A 262 -14.11 -36.43 12.02
C LYS A 262 -14.62 -37.66 11.25
N PRO A 263 -15.56 -38.45 11.81
CA PRO A 263 -16.13 -39.60 11.13
C PRO A 263 -17.16 -39.17 10.08
N VAL A 264 -17.09 -39.74 8.87
CA VAL A 264 -18.03 -39.59 7.75
C VAL A 264 -18.60 -40.97 7.41
N TRP A 265 -19.93 -41.09 7.41
CA TRP A 265 -20.65 -42.30 6.98
C TRP A 265 -21.09 -42.09 5.54
N TYR A 266 -20.98 -43.14 4.75
CA TYR A 266 -21.53 -43.27 3.41
C TYR A 266 -22.68 -44.29 3.49
N SER A 267 -23.70 -44.17 2.65
CA SER A 267 -24.80 -45.13 2.59
C SER A 267 -25.51 -45.05 1.24
N SER A 268 -26.41 -46.00 0.97
CA SER A 268 -27.17 -46.09 -0.29
C SER A 268 -28.21 -44.98 -0.49
N LYS A 269 -28.42 -44.12 0.52
CA LYS A 269 -29.35 -42.98 0.45
C LYS A 269 -28.81 -41.80 1.24
N VAL A 270 -28.54 -40.70 0.55
CA VAL A 270 -27.97 -39.48 1.15
C VAL A 270 -28.86 -38.28 0.91
N PHE A 271 -28.51 -37.16 1.55
CA PHE A 271 -29.25 -35.91 1.52
C PHE A 271 -28.36 -34.76 1.04
N ILE A 272 -28.92 -33.88 0.23
CA ILE A 272 -28.30 -32.62 -0.21
C ILE A 272 -29.25 -31.44 0.02
N GLU A 273 -28.73 -30.21 -0.10
CA GLU A 273 -29.51 -28.98 -0.01
C GLU A 273 -30.43 -28.82 -1.24
N GLY A 274 -31.64 -28.30 -1.06
CA GLY A 274 -32.61 -28.17 -2.15
C GLY A 274 -32.19 -27.15 -3.21
N ALA A 275 -31.53 -26.07 -2.79
CA ALA A 275 -30.93 -25.10 -3.71
C ALA A 275 -29.79 -25.74 -4.55
N ASP A 276 -28.94 -26.56 -3.93
CA ASP A 276 -27.90 -27.32 -4.65
C ASP A 276 -28.56 -28.29 -5.65
N ALA A 277 -29.60 -29.02 -5.22
CA ALA A 277 -30.35 -29.95 -6.07
C ALA A 277 -30.99 -29.27 -7.29
N GLU A 278 -31.57 -28.08 -7.12
CA GLU A 278 -32.21 -27.30 -8.19
C GLU A 278 -31.22 -26.81 -9.28
N THR A 279 -29.90 -26.84 -9.01
CA THR A 279 -28.86 -26.55 -10.03
C THR A 279 -28.47 -27.74 -10.91
N LEU A 280 -28.86 -28.96 -10.55
CA LEU A 280 -28.36 -30.19 -11.20
C LEU A 280 -29.14 -30.60 -12.46
N SER A 281 -28.41 -31.18 -13.41
CA SER A 281 -28.96 -31.75 -14.66
C SER A 281 -28.85 -33.27 -14.73
N GLU A 282 -29.73 -33.92 -15.51
CA GLU A 282 -29.61 -35.35 -15.82
C GLU A 282 -28.37 -35.61 -16.69
N GLY A 283 -27.53 -36.57 -16.28
CA GLY A 283 -26.23 -36.85 -16.88
C GLY A 283 -25.06 -36.00 -16.36
N GLU A 284 -25.29 -35.12 -15.38
CA GLU A 284 -24.25 -34.27 -14.79
C GLU A 284 -23.34 -35.05 -13.82
N MET A 285 -22.03 -34.79 -13.88
CA MET A 285 -21.04 -35.34 -12.96
C MET A 285 -20.72 -34.35 -11.83
N VAL A 286 -21.03 -34.78 -10.61
CA VAL A 286 -20.97 -33.98 -9.39
C VAL A 286 -19.93 -34.57 -8.43
N THR A 287 -19.08 -33.74 -7.84
CA THR A 287 -18.19 -34.16 -6.76
C THR A 287 -18.89 -34.02 -5.41
N PHE A 288 -19.24 -35.14 -4.80
CA PHE A 288 -19.71 -35.16 -3.41
C PHE A 288 -18.49 -35.03 -2.49
N ILE A 289 -18.45 -33.95 -1.69
CA ILE A 289 -17.24 -33.55 -0.97
C ILE A 289 -16.82 -34.63 0.04
N ASN A 290 -15.56 -35.09 -0.05
CA ASN A 290 -14.99 -36.24 0.67
C ASN A 290 -15.55 -37.63 0.31
N TRP A 291 -16.31 -37.76 -0.78
CA TRP A 291 -16.74 -39.06 -1.33
C TRP A 291 -16.07 -39.34 -2.69
N GLY A 292 -16.19 -38.41 -3.64
CA GLY A 292 -15.70 -38.57 -5.00
C GLY A 292 -16.73 -38.12 -6.03
N ASN A 293 -16.56 -38.54 -7.28
CA ASN A 293 -17.47 -38.20 -8.36
C ASN A 293 -18.66 -39.16 -8.43
N ILE A 294 -19.85 -38.58 -8.60
CA ILE A 294 -21.15 -39.24 -8.70
C ILE A 294 -21.86 -38.66 -9.93
N ASN A 295 -22.46 -39.53 -10.74
CA ASN A 295 -23.22 -39.14 -11.94
C ASN A 295 -24.72 -39.16 -11.63
N ILE A 296 -25.42 -38.04 -11.88
CA ILE A 296 -26.87 -37.94 -11.67
C ILE A 296 -27.58 -38.64 -12.84
N THR A 297 -28.28 -39.74 -12.56
CA THR A 297 -28.90 -40.56 -13.62
C THR A 297 -30.37 -40.22 -13.85
N LYS A 298 -31.08 -39.67 -12.86
CA LYS A 298 -32.48 -39.24 -13.00
C LYS A 298 -32.90 -38.20 -11.96
N ILE A 299 -33.76 -37.26 -12.37
CA ILE A 299 -34.31 -36.19 -11.51
C ILE A 299 -35.84 -36.33 -11.43
N HIS A 300 -36.37 -36.60 -10.24
CA HIS A 300 -37.81 -36.69 -10.00
C HIS A 300 -38.37 -35.37 -9.49
N LYS A 301 -39.32 -34.78 -10.21
CA LYS A 301 -39.95 -33.49 -9.91
C LYS A 301 -41.43 -33.65 -9.56
N ASN A 302 -41.96 -32.78 -8.71
CA ASN A 302 -43.40 -32.73 -8.40
C ASN A 302 -44.19 -31.97 -9.48
N ALA A 303 -45.51 -31.89 -9.33
CA ALA A 303 -46.40 -31.16 -10.25
C ALA A 303 -46.19 -29.64 -10.27
N GLU A 304 -45.40 -29.09 -9.35
CA GLU A 304 -45.03 -27.67 -9.24
C GLU A 304 -43.63 -27.39 -9.82
N GLY A 305 -42.93 -28.43 -10.31
CA GLY A 305 -41.60 -28.36 -10.89
C GLY A 305 -40.43 -28.49 -9.90
N LYS A 306 -40.68 -28.55 -8.58
CA LYS A 306 -39.64 -28.71 -7.55
C LYS A 306 -39.14 -30.15 -7.49
N ILE A 307 -37.84 -30.32 -7.26
CA ILE A 307 -37.20 -31.65 -7.17
C ILE A 307 -37.57 -32.32 -5.84
N VAL A 308 -37.97 -33.59 -5.91
CA VAL A 308 -38.39 -34.42 -4.77
C VAL A 308 -37.37 -35.49 -4.43
N SER A 309 -36.70 -36.06 -5.43
CA SER A 309 -35.61 -37.02 -5.25
C SER A 309 -34.72 -37.11 -6.48
N LEU A 310 -33.48 -37.57 -6.28
CA LEU A 310 -32.49 -37.83 -7.32
C LEU A 310 -32.09 -39.30 -7.29
N ASP A 311 -31.89 -39.91 -8.46
CA ASP A 311 -31.17 -41.19 -8.57
C ASP A 311 -29.79 -40.93 -9.16
N ALA A 312 -28.76 -41.61 -8.64
CA ALA A 312 -27.37 -41.37 -9.03
C ALA A 312 -26.48 -42.63 -8.94
N LYS A 313 -25.38 -42.62 -9.69
CA LYS A 313 -24.43 -43.74 -9.81
C LYS A 313 -23.01 -43.30 -9.40
N LEU A 314 -22.27 -44.18 -8.73
CA LEU A 314 -20.89 -43.93 -8.33
C LEU A 314 -19.96 -43.91 -9.55
N ASN A 315 -19.02 -42.96 -9.59
CA ASN A 315 -17.94 -42.89 -10.59
C ASN A 315 -16.61 -42.52 -9.90
N LEU A 316 -16.21 -43.34 -8.93
CA LEU A 316 -15.05 -43.09 -8.05
C LEU A 316 -13.69 -43.27 -8.74
N GLU A 317 -13.66 -43.91 -9.91
CA GLU A 317 -12.47 -44.04 -10.75
C GLU A 317 -12.07 -42.68 -11.37
N ASN A 318 -13.05 -41.83 -11.66
CA ASN A 318 -12.80 -40.48 -12.18
C ASN A 318 -12.37 -39.53 -11.06
N LYS A 319 -11.15 -39.00 -11.20
CA LYS A 319 -10.51 -38.07 -10.25
C LYS A 319 -10.42 -36.63 -10.74
N ASP A 320 -11.10 -36.26 -11.84
CA ASP A 320 -11.28 -34.85 -12.21
C ASP A 320 -12.27 -34.20 -11.23
N TYR A 321 -11.70 -33.56 -10.20
CA TYR A 321 -12.42 -32.70 -9.26
C TYR A 321 -12.24 -31.22 -9.60
N LYS A 322 -11.86 -30.86 -10.84
CA LYS A 322 -11.68 -29.46 -11.27
C LYS A 322 -12.87 -28.95 -12.09
N LYS A 323 -13.48 -29.81 -12.91
CA LYS A 323 -14.57 -29.44 -13.84
C LYS A 323 -15.99 -29.72 -13.33
N THR A 324 -16.12 -30.15 -12.08
CA THR A 324 -17.34 -30.73 -11.50
C THR A 324 -17.92 -29.87 -10.37
N THR A 325 -19.26 -29.77 -10.33
CA THR A 325 -20.03 -29.12 -9.26
C THR A 325 -19.74 -29.80 -7.92
N LYS A 326 -19.48 -29.03 -6.84
CA LYS A 326 -19.05 -29.57 -5.53
C LYS A 326 -20.12 -29.42 -4.47
N ILE A 327 -20.82 -30.52 -4.17
CA ILE A 327 -21.99 -30.51 -3.28
C ILE A 327 -21.66 -31.09 -1.90
N THR A 328 -22.28 -30.47 -0.89
CA THR A 328 -22.20 -30.91 0.51
C THR A 328 -23.39 -31.82 0.83
N TRP A 329 -23.13 -32.94 1.51
CA TRP A 329 -24.10 -34.03 1.66
C TRP A 329 -24.09 -34.65 3.07
N LEU A 330 -25.16 -35.35 3.42
CA LEU A 330 -25.31 -36.12 4.67
C LEU A 330 -25.96 -37.48 4.39
N ALA A 331 -25.32 -38.59 4.81
CA ALA A 331 -25.92 -39.92 4.74
C ALA A 331 -27.19 -40.06 5.60
N GLU A 332 -28.16 -40.85 5.13
CA GLU A 332 -29.18 -41.48 5.98
C GLU A 332 -28.62 -42.79 6.52
N THR A 333 -28.62 -42.95 7.84
CA THR A 333 -28.03 -44.11 8.55
C THR A 333 -28.61 -44.19 9.97
N GLU A 334 -28.89 -45.40 10.46
CA GLU A 334 -29.31 -45.61 11.85
C GLU A 334 -28.14 -45.41 12.84
N HIS A 335 -26.90 -45.59 12.38
CA HIS A 335 -25.67 -45.46 13.18
C HIS A 335 -25.26 -44.00 13.45
N ALA A 336 -25.90 -43.01 12.81
CA ALA A 336 -25.68 -41.59 13.09
C ALA A 336 -26.94 -40.74 12.85
N LEU A 337 -27.92 -40.87 13.75
CA LEU A 337 -29.16 -40.10 13.74
C LEU A 337 -28.90 -38.58 13.66
N PRO A 338 -29.65 -37.83 12.81
CA PRO A 338 -29.49 -36.39 12.68
C PRO A 338 -29.82 -35.62 13.97
N VAL A 339 -28.92 -34.73 14.38
CA VAL A 339 -29.14 -33.84 15.51
C VAL A 339 -29.99 -32.64 15.05
N PRO A 340 -31.05 -32.25 15.78
CA PRO A 340 -31.77 -31.02 15.50
C PRO A 340 -30.93 -29.82 15.96
N ALA A 341 -30.57 -28.94 15.02
CA ALA A 341 -29.91 -27.67 15.33
C ALA A 341 -30.74 -26.48 14.83
N ILE A 342 -30.36 -25.27 15.25
CA ILE A 342 -30.99 -24.03 14.83
C ILE A 342 -29.86 -23.09 14.40
N CYS A 343 -29.87 -22.69 13.12
CA CYS A 343 -29.08 -21.55 12.67
C CYS A 343 -29.72 -20.28 13.23
N VAL A 344 -28.97 -19.43 13.93
CA VAL A 344 -29.45 -18.10 14.33
C VAL A 344 -28.62 -17.06 13.59
N THR A 345 -29.25 -16.36 12.66
CA THR A 345 -28.61 -15.28 11.89
C THR A 345 -28.84 -13.95 12.61
N TYR A 346 -27.75 -13.21 12.82
CA TYR A 346 -27.74 -11.94 13.54
C TYR A 346 -27.30 -10.80 12.63
N GLU A 347 -28.22 -9.89 12.33
CA GLU A 347 -27.95 -8.73 11.48
C GLU A 347 -27.28 -7.57 12.24
N HIS A 348 -27.57 -6.34 11.80
CA HIS A 348 -27.11 -5.09 12.36
C HIS A 348 -28.18 -4.58 13.34
N LEU A 349 -27.83 -4.35 14.61
CA LEU A 349 -28.73 -3.73 15.61
C LEU A 349 -29.16 -2.31 15.22
N ILE A 350 -28.31 -1.60 14.47
CA ILE A 350 -28.54 -0.24 14.01
C ILE A 350 -28.38 -0.21 12.49
N THR A 351 -29.39 0.27 11.77
CA THR A 351 -29.40 0.29 10.30
C THR A 351 -28.34 1.23 9.72
N LYS A 352 -28.12 2.38 10.37
CA LYS A 352 -27.11 3.38 9.96
C LYS A 352 -25.69 2.96 10.37
N PRO A 353 -24.67 3.01 9.47
CA PRO A 353 -23.30 2.61 9.79
C PRO A 353 -22.60 3.46 10.86
N VAL A 354 -22.76 4.78 10.80
CA VAL A 354 -22.18 5.76 11.73
C VAL A 354 -23.27 6.77 12.10
N LEU A 355 -23.37 7.09 13.39
CA LEU A 355 -24.31 8.09 13.92
C LEU A 355 -23.57 9.42 14.12
N GLY A 356 -24.20 10.53 13.72
CA GLY A 356 -23.73 11.89 14.02
C GLY A 356 -23.77 12.21 15.52
N LYS A 357 -23.07 13.27 15.94
CA LYS A 357 -23.02 13.70 17.35
C LYS A 357 -24.41 14.05 17.90
N ASP A 358 -25.25 14.62 17.04
CA ASP A 358 -26.57 15.17 17.38
C ASP A 358 -27.73 14.24 17.00
N GLU A 359 -27.45 13.01 16.56
CA GLU A 359 -28.45 12.05 16.08
C GLU A 359 -28.91 11.08 17.17
N ASP A 360 -30.22 10.96 17.38
CA ASP A 360 -30.75 9.95 18.31
C ASP A 360 -30.71 8.55 17.69
N PHE A 361 -29.92 7.68 18.31
CA PHE A 361 -29.74 6.28 17.96
C PHE A 361 -31.05 5.47 17.96
N LYS A 362 -32.08 5.91 18.72
CA LYS A 362 -33.39 5.25 18.77
C LYS A 362 -34.12 5.23 17.43
N GLN A 363 -33.85 6.20 16.55
CA GLN A 363 -34.49 6.30 15.23
C GLN A 363 -33.99 5.24 14.24
N TYR A 364 -32.84 4.61 14.51
CA TYR A 364 -32.14 3.71 13.58
C TYR A 364 -32.11 2.25 14.04
N VAL A 365 -32.96 1.87 15.00
CA VAL A 365 -33.03 0.52 15.59
C VAL A 365 -33.61 -0.50 14.61
N ASN A 366 -32.88 -1.60 14.37
CA ASN A 366 -33.41 -2.76 13.64
C ASN A 366 -34.12 -3.73 14.60
N LYS A 367 -35.45 -3.83 14.46
CA LYS A 367 -36.28 -4.74 15.26
C LYS A 367 -36.27 -6.20 14.79
N ASN A 368 -35.78 -6.46 13.57
CA ASN A 368 -35.73 -7.79 12.96
C ASN A 368 -34.30 -8.36 12.96
N SER A 369 -33.43 -7.89 13.86
CA SER A 369 -31.98 -8.14 13.84
C SER A 369 -31.54 -9.59 14.19
N LYS A 370 -32.50 -10.50 14.35
CA LYS A 370 -32.33 -11.91 14.74
C LYS A 370 -33.37 -12.77 14.02
N ALA A 371 -32.93 -13.77 13.25
CA ALA A 371 -33.79 -14.80 12.66
C ALA A 371 -33.28 -16.21 13.01
N SER A 372 -34.17 -17.20 13.03
CA SER A 372 -33.85 -18.56 13.47
C SER A 372 -34.41 -19.63 12.53
N THR A 373 -33.53 -20.49 12.00
CA THR A 373 -33.84 -21.45 10.93
C THR A 373 -33.44 -22.87 11.34
N PRO A 374 -34.38 -23.85 11.39
CA PRO A 374 -34.07 -25.22 11.77
C PRO A 374 -33.18 -25.96 10.76
N LEU A 375 -32.11 -26.58 11.27
CA LEU A 375 -31.14 -27.38 10.52
C LEU A 375 -31.23 -28.87 10.89
N LYS A 376 -30.94 -29.72 9.90
CA LYS A 376 -30.64 -31.16 10.05
C LYS A 376 -29.11 -31.28 10.06
N THR A 377 -28.50 -31.67 11.18
CA THR A 377 -27.03 -31.74 11.33
C THR A 377 -26.57 -33.12 11.75
N ARG A 378 -25.25 -33.33 11.70
CA ARG A 378 -24.61 -34.60 12.07
C ARG A 378 -23.69 -34.39 13.28
N SER A 379 -23.70 -35.36 14.19
CA SER A 379 -22.83 -35.37 15.36
C SER A 379 -21.35 -35.57 14.99
N ALA A 380 -20.49 -34.99 15.82
CA ALA A 380 -19.12 -35.45 16.03
C ALA A 380 -18.99 -35.92 17.49
N PRO A 381 -18.00 -36.76 17.85
CA PRO A 381 -17.85 -37.32 19.20
C PRO A 381 -17.63 -36.30 20.35
N SER A 382 -17.60 -35.00 20.06
CA SER A 382 -17.34 -33.90 21.00
C SER A 382 -18.53 -32.95 21.20
N LEU A 383 -19.75 -33.35 20.84
CA LEU A 383 -20.99 -32.56 21.01
C LEU A 383 -22.08 -33.25 21.86
N SER A 384 -21.86 -34.50 22.30
CA SER A 384 -22.79 -35.24 23.17
C SER A 384 -22.37 -35.27 24.65
N THR A 385 -21.13 -34.90 25.00
CA THR A 385 -20.67 -34.73 26.39
C THR A 385 -20.96 -33.32 26.91
N CYS A 386 -22.22 -32.90 26.87
CA CYS A 386 -22.72 -31.72 27.57
C CYS A 386 -23.83 -32.10 28.58
N ALA A 387 -23.66 -33.28 29.20
CA ALA A 387 -24.36 -33.73 30.38
C ALA A 387 -23.37 -34.47 31.29
N THR A 388 -23.53 -34.32 32.61
CA THR A 388 -22.81 -35.06 33.66
C THR A 388 -21.27 -35.05 33.63
N SER A 389 -20.68 -33.87 33.44
CA SER A 389 -19.54 -33.45 34.26
C SER A 389 -19.71 -31.97 34.61
N GLU A 390 -20.12 -31.66 35.84
CA GLU A 390 -20.34 -30.27 36.25
C GLU A 390 -19.01 -29.55 36.46
N ASP A 391 -18.77 -28.57 35.61
CA ASP A 391 -17.60 -27.69 35.68
C ASP A 391 -17.52 -27.04 37.07
N SER A 392 -16.42 -27.27 37.80
CA SER A 392 -16.17 -26.62 39.09
C SER A 392 -16.22 -25.09 38.97
N LEU A 393 -15.84 -24.57 37.80
CA LEU A 393 -15.95 -23.16 37.44
C LEU A 393 -17.40 -22.68 37.24
N VAL A 394 -18.30 -23.52 36.71
CA VAL A 394 -19.74 -23.20 36.59
C VAL A 394 -20.39 -23.17 37.97
N LEU A 395 -20.06 -24.12 38.84
CA LEU A 395 -20.56 -24.15 40.22
C LEU A 395 -20.02 -22.97 41.04
N TYR A 396 -18.72 -22.63 40.90
CA TYR A 396 -18.12 -21.41 41.48
C TYR A 396 -18.87 -20.15 41.04
N ASN A 397 -19.16 -20.00 39.74
CA ASN A 397 -19.87 -18.84 39.20
C ASN A 397 -21.34 -18.75 39.68
N ARG A 398 -22.02 -19.88 39.89
CA ARG A 398 -23.35 -19.92 40.54
C ARG A 398 -23.31 -19.40 41.98
N VAL A 399 -22.33 -19.85 42.77
CA VAL A 399 -22.14 -19.37 44.16
C VAL A 399 -21.83 -17.87 44.18
N ALA A 400 -21.02 -17.36 43.24
CA ALA A 400 -20.73 -15.94 43.10
C ALA A 400 -22.01 -15.12 42.83
N ALA A 401 -22.78 -15.49 41.80
CA ALA A 401 -24.00 -14.79 41.41
C ALA A 401 -25.05 -14.74 42.53
N GLN A 402 -25.29 -15.86 43.23
CA GLN A 402 -26.22 -15.89 44.37
C GLN A 402 -25.70 -15.02 45.54
N GLY A 403 -24.38 -14.92 45.72
CA GLY A 403 -23.76 -14.03 46.71
C GLY A 403 -23.99 -12.55 46.43
N ASP A 404 -24.10 -12.18 45.15
CA ASP A 404 -24.40 -10.81 44.74
C ASP A 404 -25.90 -10.48 44.83
N VAL A 405 -26.79 -11.42 44.53
CA VAL A 405 -28.24 -11.29 44.81
C VAL A 405 -28.50 -11.02 46.31
N VAL A 406 -27.84 -11.77 47.20
CA VAL A 406 -27.92 -11.54 48.66
C VAL A 406 -27.38 -10.16 49.06
N ARG A 407 -26.33 -9.66 48.40
CA ARG A 407 -25.84 -8.28 48.62
C ARG A 407 -26.84 -7.23 48.14
N GLU A 408 -27.45 -7.44 46.98
CA GLU A 408 -28.38 -6.49 46.36
C GLU A 408 -29.70 -6.40 47.14
N LEU A 409 -30.26 -7.53 47.60
CA LEU A 409 -31.44 -7.55 48.47
C LEU A 409 -31.19 -6.83 49.81
N LYS A 410 -30.00 -7.00 50.40
CA LYS A 410 -29.60 -6.28 51.62
C LYS A 410 -29.39 -4.78 51.38
N ALA A 411 -28.77 -4.40 50.25
CA ALA A 411 -28.62 -3.00 49.87
C ALA A 411 -29.96 -2.31 49.60
N LYS A 412 -30.93 -3.03 49.01
CA LYS A 412 -32.29 -2.56 48.75
C LYS A 412 -33.24 -2.59 49.95
N LYS A 413 -32.79 -3.07 51.13
CA LYS A 413 -33.60 -3.28 52.34
C LYS A 413 -34.88 -4.10 52.08
N ALA A 414 -34.73 -5.22 51.37
CA ALA A 414 -35.81 -6.19 51.16
C ALA A 414 -36.32 -6.80 52.48
N THR A 415 -37.43 -7.56 52.42
CA THR A 415 -37.99 -8.24 53.59
C THR A 415 -36.99 -9.24 54.19
N LYS A 416 -37.18 -9.59 55.46
CA LYS A 416 -36.26 -10.51 56.13
C LYS A 416 -36.41 -11.92 55.56
N GLU A 417 -37.63 -12.31 55.23
CA GLU A 417 -38.01 -13.57 54.61
C GLU A 417 -37.30 -13.78 53.26
N ASP A 418 -37.32 -12.77 52.38
CA ASP A 418 -36.66 -12.82 51.06
C ASP A 418 -35.13 -12.94 51.19
N ILE A 419 -34.54 -12.19 52.13
CA ILE A 419 -33.10 -12.20 52.40
C ILE A 419 -32.68 -13.56 52.98
N ASP A 420 -33.41 -14.10 53.95
CA ASP A 420 -33.10 -15.39 54.58
C ASP A 420 -33.32 -16.57 53.60
N ALA A 421 -34.31 -16.48 52.69
CA ALA A 421 -34.49 -17.43 51.60
C ALA A 421 -33.30 -17.42 50.61
N ALA A 422 -32.86 -16.24 50.16
CA ALA A 422 -31.71 -16.10 49.27
C ALA A 422 -30.39 -16.55 49.92
N VAL A 423 -30.22 -16.30 51.23
CA VAL A 423 -29.09 -16.79 52.04
C VAL A 423 -29.12 -18.32 52.18
N LYS A 424 -30.29 -18.93 52.38
CA LYS A 424 -30.45 -20.39 52.45
C LYS A 424 -30.03 -21.07 51.15
N GLN A 425 -30.39 -20.50 49.99
CA GLN A 425 -29.90 -20.97 48.68
C GLN A 425 -28.38 -20.78 48.51
N LEU A 426 -27.82 -19.66 48.96
CA LEU A 426 -26.38 -19.41 48.92
C LEU A 426 -25.59 -20.42 49.77
N LEU A 427 -26.11 -20.82 50.92
CA LEU A 427 -25.50 -21.83 51.78
C LEU A 427 -25.58 -23.22 51.16
N ALA A 428 -26.71 -23.58 50.53
CA ALA A 428 -26.85 -24.84 49.80
C ALA A 428 -25.84 -24.96 48.64
N LEU A 429 -25.74 -23.94 47.79
CA LEU A 429 -24.77 -23.91 46.67
C LEU A 429 -23.31 -23.94 47.16
N LYS A 430 -23.00 -23.37 48.34
CA LYS A 430 -21.67 -23.47 48.96
C LYS A 430 -21.36 -24.85 49.52
N ALA A 431 -22.35 -25.55 50.07
CA ALA A 431 -22.20 -26.94 50.51
C ALA A 431 -21.95 -27.84 49.29
N GLU A 432 -22.75 -27.70 48.24
CA GLU A 432 -22.62 -28.42 46.97
C GLU A 432 -21.25 -28.17 46.30
N TYR A 433 -20.75 -26.93 46.34
CA TYR A 433 -19.40 -26.59 45.88
C TYR A 433 -18.32 -27.32 46.69
N LYS A 434 -18.44 -27.32 48.03
CA LYS A 434 -17.48 -27.98 48.92
C LYS A 434 -17.48 -29.50 48.76
N GLU A 435 -18.65 -30.08 48.57
CA GLU A 435 -18.85 -31.51 48.31
C GLU A 435 -18.26 -31.96 46.97
N LYS A 436 -18.54 -31.22 45.89
CA LYS A 436 -18.09 -31.57 44.52
C LYS A 436 -16.64 -31.20 44.21
N THR A 437 -16.02 -30.27 44.94
CA THR A 437 -14.63 -29.83 44.69
C THR A 437 -13.64 -30.15 45.81
N GLY A 438 -14.12 -30.54 47.00
CA GLY A 438 -13.29 -30.70 48.20
C GLY A 438 -12.76 -29.39 48.79
N GLN A 439 -13.07 -28.23 48.20
CA GLN A 439 -12.54 -26.92 48.60
C GLN A 439 -13.63 -25.97 49.09
N GLU A 440 -13.31 -25.12 50.06
CA GLU A 440 -14.24 -24.07 50.50
C GLU A 440 -14.24 -22.89 49.52
N TYR A 441 -15.43 -22.42 49.16
CA TYR A 441 -15.60 -21.27 48.27
C TYR A 441 -15.00 -19.98 48.87
N LYS A 442 -13.95 -19.46 48.24
CA LYS A 442 -13.32 -18.17 48.57
C LYS A 442 -13.63 -17.15 47.46
N PRO A 443 -14.30 -16.01 47.77
CA PRO A 443 -14.62 -15.00 46.77
C PRO A 443 -13.37 -14.44 46.08
N GLY A 444 -13.42 -14.34 44.75
CA GLY A 444 -12.37 -13.74 43.93
C GLY A 444 -11.25 -14.69 43.46
N ASN A 445 -11.22 -15.93 43.94
CA ASN A 445 -10.13 -16.88 43.67
C ASN A 445 -10.68 -18.18 43.03
N PRO A 446 -10.96 -18.20 41.71
CA PRO A 446 -11.52 -19.37 41.02
C PRO A 446 -10.50 -20.54 40.96
N PRO A 447 -10.97 -21.79 40.87
CA PRO A 447 -10.08 -22.95 40.72
C PRO A 447 -9.34 -22.90 39.37
N ALA A 448 -8.04 -23.20 39.39
CA ALA A 448 -7.21 -23.26 38.20
C ALA A 448 -7.47 -24.56 37.40
N ALA A 449 -7.40 -24.48 36.07
CA ALA A 449 -7.46 -25.67 35.22
C ALA A 449 -6.21 -26.55 35.42
N VAL A 450 -6.41 -27.87 35.49
CA VAL A 450 -5.33 -28.83 35.69
C VAL A 450 -4.52 -29.00 34.40
N GLY A 451 -3.38 -28.32 34.31
CA GLY A 451 -2.35 -28.64 33.32
C GLY A 451 -1.54 -29.87 33.73
N GLN A 452 -1.37 -30.82 32.83
CA GLN A 452 -0.36 -31.88 33.01
C GLN A 452 0.95 -31.47 32.34
N ASN A 453 2.02 -31.42 33.13
CA ASN A 453 3.38 -31.21 32.64
C ASN A 453 3.94 -32.50 32.02
N VAL A 454 4.53 -32.41 30.83
CA VAL A 454 5.58 -33.35 30.40
C VAL A 454 6.74 -32.57 29.75
N SER A 455 7.87 -32.59 30.47
CA SER A 455 9.29 -32.44 30.08
C SER A 455 9.72 -31.83 28.73
N SER A 456 10.86 -31.13 28.79
CA SER A 456 11.62 -30.59 27.67
C SER A 456 12.02 -31.64 26.61
N LYS A 457 11.57 -31.43 25.35
CA LYS A 457 12.01 -32.19 24.15
C LYS A 457 12.07 -31.31 22.89
N SER A 458 12.87 -30.25 22.90
CA SER A 458 13.19 -29.44 21.70
C SER A 458 14.63 -29.62 21.21
N SER A 459 15.58 -29.94 22.10
CA SER A 459 16.96 -30.31 21.76
C SER A 459 17.11 -31.78 21.34
N SER A 460 16.18 -32.67 21.72
CA SER A 460 16.26 -34.11 21.44
C SER A 460 16.14 -34.44 19.96
N ASN A 461 15.13 -33.92 19.26
CA ASN A 461 14.78 -34.42 17.93
C ASN A 461 15.85 -34.12 16.87
N ILE A 462 16.65 -33.06 17.04
CA ILE A 462 17.78 -32.74 16.14
C ILE A 462 18.94 -33.73 16.38
N LEU A 463 19.24 -34.05 17.64
CA LEU A 463 20.23 -35.06 18.01
C LEU A 463 19.81 -36.46 17.56
N GLU A 464 18.55 -36.83 17.78
CA GLU A 464 17.98 -38.14 17.43
C GLU A 464 17.86 -38.34 15.91
N SER A 465 17.53 -37.28 15.15
CA SER A 465 17.54 -37.32 13.68
C SER A 465 18.96 -37.46 13.12
N LYS A 466 19.95 -36.87 13.79
CA LYS A 466 21.35 -36.99 13.40
C LYS A 466 21.92 -38.38 13.74
N SER A 467 21.64 -38.93 14.92
CA SER A 467 22.11 -40.28 15.27
C SER A 467 21.54 -41.34 14.32
N LEU A 468 20.26 -41.23 13.93
CA LEU A 468 19.67 -42.11 12.90
C LEU A 468 20.30 -41.92 11.51
N TYR A 469 20.72 -40.71 11.15
CA TYR A 469 21.49 -40.49 9.91
C TYR A 469 22.85 -41.22 9.97
N ASP A 470 23.58 -41.05 11.07
CA ASP A 470 24.91 -41.63 11.28
C ASP A 470 24.86 -43.17 11.41
N GLU A 471 23.78 -43.73 12.00
CA GLU A 471 23.51 -45.18 12.05
C GLU A 471 23.23 -45.78 10.67
N VAL A 472 22.41 -45.13 9.85
CA VAL A 472 22.16 -45.57 8.45
C VAL A 472 23.46 -45.48 7.62
N ALA A 473 24.31 -44.49 7.88
CA ALA A 473 25.64 -44.39 7.26
C ALA A 473 26.54 -45.57 7.65
N ALA A 474 26.63 -45.86 8.95
CA ALA A 474 27.45 -46.96 9.48
C ALA A 474 27.00 -48.33 8.97
N GLN A 475 25.70 -48.63 8.99
CA GLN A 475 25.15 -49.88 8.46
C GLN A 475 25.33 -49.97 6.93
N GLY A 476 25.29 -48.84 6.22
CA GLY A 476 25.64 -48.76 4.81
C GLY A 476 27.09 -49.18 4.54
N GLU A 477 28.03 -48.78 5.40
CA GLU A 477 29.44 -49.16 5.28
C GLU A 477 29.68 -50.63 5.67
N VAL A 478 28.98 -51.16 6.67
CA VAL A 478 28.98 -52.62 6.96
C VAL A 478 28.56 -53.42 5.73
N VAL A 479 27.50 -53.00 5.03
CA VAL A 479 27.06 -53.63 3.76
C VAL A 479 28.11 -53.50 2.65
N ARG A 480 28.81 -52.37 2.53
CA ARG A 480 29.93 -52.22 1.56
C ARG A 480 31.07 -53.16 1.90
N LYS A 481 31.50 -53.18 3.17
CA LYS A 481 32.63 -53.97 3.65
C LYS A 481 32.39 -55.47 3.50
N LEU A 482 31.20 -55.97 3.90
CA LEU A 482 30.80 -57.37 3.67
C LEU A 482 30.77 -57.75 2.18
N LYS A 483 30.42 -56.82 1.28
CA LYS A 483 30.46 -57.05 -0.18
C LYS A 483 31.89 -57.03 -0.73
N ALA A 484 32.77 -56.15 -0.25
CA ALA A 484 34.17 -56.08 -0.63
C ALA A 484 34.97 -57.29 -0.15
N GLU A 485 34.73 -57.75 1.08
CA GLU A 485 35.31 -58.94 1.70
C GLU A 485 34.69 -60.26 1.17
N LYS A 486 33.74 -60.19 0.22
CA LYS A 486 33.04 -61.33 -0.39
C LYS A 486 32.36 -62.25 0.63
N ALA A 487 31.79 -61.68 1.68
CA ALA A 487 31.08 -62.42 2.73
C ALA A 487 29.87 -63.22 2.18
N PRO A 488 29.43 -64.30 2.86
CA PRO A 488 28.34 -65.14 2.40
C PRO A 488 27.04 -64.35 2.14
N LYS A 489 26.38 -64.62 1.00
CA LYS A 489 25.17 -63.89 0.56
C LYS A 489 24.09 -63.75 1.64
N ALA A 490 23.90 -64.75 2.51
CA ALA A 490 22.95 -64.68 3.63
C ALA A 490 23.23 -63.47 4.55
N LYS A 491 24.48 -63.31 5.02
CA LYS A 491 24.88 -62.18 5.89
C LYS A 491 24.84 -60.83 5.17
N VAL A 492 25.11 -60.83 3.86
CA VAL A 492 24.99 -59.62 3.03
C VAL A 492 23.52 -59.19 2.90
N ASN A 493 22.60 -60.15 2.73
CA ASN A 493 21.17 -59.87 2.64
C ASN A 493 20.59 -59.39 3.99
N GLU A 494 20.91 -60.08 5.09
CA GLU A 494 20.54 -59.71 6.46
C GLU A 494 20.97 -58.27 6.80
N ALA A 495 22.23 -57.90 6.48
CA ALA A 495 22.72 -56.54 6.66
C ALA A 495 22.01 -55.51 5.75
N VAL A 496 21.55 -55.91 4.56
CA VAL A 496 20.78 -55.06 3.63
C VAL A 496 19.34 -54.86 4.10
N GLU A 497 18.67 -55.87 4.65
CA GLU A 497 17.32 -55.73 5.23
C GLU A 497 17.35 -54.79 6.45
N CYS A 498 18.36 -54.92 7.32
CA CYS A 498 18.60 -53.97 8.41
C CYS A 498 18.87 -52.54 7.91
N LEU A 499 19.62 -52.38 6.80
CA LEU A 499 19.82 -51.07 6.17
C LEU A 499 18.51 -50.47 5.61
N LEU A 500 17.61 -51.31 5.08
CA LEU A 500 16.32 -50.87 4.55
C LEU A 500 15.35 -50.47 5.67
N SER A 501 15.32 -51.19 6.80
CA SER A 501 14.47 -50.84 7.94
C SER A 501 14.93 -49.56 8.65
N LEU A 502 16.24 -49.34 8.82
CA LEU A 502 16.77 -48.08 9.35
C LEU A 502 16.48 -46.90 8.41
N LYS A 503 16.55 -47.08 7.08
CA LYS A 503 16.14 -46.07 6.10
C LYS A 503 14.65 -45.75 6.16
N ALA A 504 13.79 -46.76 6.39
CA ALA A 504 12.37 -46.55 6.58
C ALA A 504 12.09 -45.73 7.85
N GLN A 505 12.73 -46.05 8.98
CA GLN A 505 12.61 -45.29 10.23
C GLN A 505 13.12 -43.85 10.11
N TYR A 506 14.22 -43.62 9.37
CA TYR A 506 14.70 -42.27 9.06
C TYR A 506 13.66 -41.49 8.24
N LYS A 507 13.07 -42.11 7.22
CA LYS A 507 12.02 -41.49 6.38
C LYS A 507 10.75 -41.18 7.17
N GLU A 508 10.34 -42.08 8.06
CA GLU A 508 9.18 -41.92 8.94
C GLU A 508 9.38 -40.79 9.96
N LYS A 509 10.54 -40.74 10.66
CA LYS A 509 10.82 -39.72 11.67
C LYS A 509 11.16 -38.33 11.12
N THR A 510 11.78 -38.24 9.95
CA THR A 510 12.24 -36.95 9.38
C THR A 510 11.40 -36.42 8.22
N GLY A 511 10.50 -37.24 7.65
CA GLY A 511 9.73 -36.92 6.45
C GLY A 511 10.57 -36.85 5.16
N LYS A 512 11.87 -37.20 5.20
CA LYS A 512 12.80 -37.12 4.07
C LYS A 512 13.50 -38.45 3.84
N GLU A 513 13.79 -38.78 2.58
CA GLU A 513 14.58 -39.98 2.28
C GLU A 513 16.05 -39.79 2.67
N TYR A 514 16.71 -40.90 3.03
CA TYR A 514 18.13 -40.87 3.39
C TYR A 514 19.02 -40.73 2.14
N VAL A 515 19.67 -39.58 2.01
CA VAL A 515 20.69 -39.30 0.98
C VAL A 515 22.09 -39.48 1.60
N PRO A 516 22.91 -40.45 1.15
CA PRO A 516 24.25 -40.65 1.69
C PRO A 516 25.18 -39.47 1.41
N GLY A 517 25.91 -38.99 2.41
CA GLY A 517 26.88 -37.89 2.29
C GLY A 517 26.29 -36.48 2.40
N GLN A 518 24.96 -36.33 2.40
CA GLN A 518 24.27 -35.07 2.72
C GLN A 518 23.59 -35.15 4.12
N PRO A 519 24.32 -34.87 5.22
CA PRO A 519 23.69 -34.48 6.47
C PRO A 519 22.95 -33.14 6.28
N PRO A 520 21.89 -32.84 7.05
CA PRO A 520 20.93 -31.80 6.70
C PRO A 520 21.40 -30.34 6.95
N SER A 521 22.20 -29.75 6.05
CA SER A 521 22.38 -28.28 5.91
C SER A 521 23.10 -27.80 4.62
N SER A 522 22.66 -26.65 4.06
CA SER A 522 23.32 -25.75 3.07
C SER A 522 23.52 -26.22 1.60
N GLN A 523 23.77 -25.26 0.68
CA GLN A 523 23.59 -25.34 -0.80
C GLN A 523 24.91 -25.26 -1.63
N SER A 524 24.79 -25.17 -2.98
CA SER A 524 25.80 -24.94 -4.07
C SER A 524 26.52 -26.19 -4.65
N SER A 525 26.93 -26.29 -5.95
CA SER A 525 26.58 -25.58 -7.21
C SER A 525 27.23 -26.21 -8.49
N ASP A 526 26.76 -25.82 -9.70
CA ASP A 526 27.55 -25.45 -10.92
C ASP A 526 27.83 -26.42 -12.13
N SER A 527 28.06 -25.80 -13.31
CA SER A 527 28.70 -26.20 -14.62
C SER A 527 27.88 -26.67 -15.87
N SER A 528 28.35 -26.28 -17.08
CA SER A 528 27.66 -26.21 -18.42
C SER A 528 28.62 -26.56 -19.61
N PRO A 529 28.42 -26.22 -20.94
CA PRO A 529 27.31 -25.68 -21.79
C PRO A 529 27.03 -26.59 -23.07
N PRO A 530 27.25 -26.23 -24.38
CA PRO A 530 26.71 -25.22 -25.35
C PRO A 530 25.88 -25.88 -26.53
N ARG A 531 25.60 -25.47 -27.81
CA ARG A 531 25.70 -24.34 -28.84
C ARG A 531 24.82 -24.79 -30.09
N SER A 532 24.58 -24.20 -31.30
CA SER A 532 24.73 -22.91 -32.08
C SER A 532 24.07 -23.01 -33.51
N SER A 533 24.02 -21.91 -34.31
CA SER A 533 23.84 -21.77 -35.80
C SER A 533 22.45 -21.44 -36.45
N GLU A 534 22.43 -20.99 -37.74
CA GLU A 534 21.73 -19.78 -38.31
C GLU A 534 21.27 -19.97 -39.83
N PRO A 535 20.82 -18.97 -40.69
CA PRO A 535 19.83 -17.85 -40.67
C PRO A 535 18.99 -17.60 -42.00
N SER A 536 18.28 -16.43 -42.16
CA SER A 536 18.03 -15.58 -43.40
C SER A 536 16.67 -15.54 -44.19
N GLY A 537 16.50 -14.55 -45.12
CA GLY A 537 15.31 -14.23 -45.99
C GLY A 537 15.55 -13.17 -47.13
N PRO A 538 14.56 -12.72 -47.97
CA PRO A 538 14.80 -11.97 -49.25
C PRO A 538 14.00 -10.64 -49.59
N GLU A 539 14.42 -9.90 -50.64
CA GLU A 539 13.86 -8.60 -51.17
C GLU A 539 13.95 -8.49 -52.73
N THR A 540 13.36 -7.48 -53.43
CA THR A 540 13.52 -7.23 -54.91
C THR A 540 13.58 -5.74 -55.35
N PRO A 541 14.18 -5.38 -56.52
CA PRO A 541 14.61 -3.98 -56.79
C PRO A 541 13.59 -3.04 -57.46
N GLU A 542 12.76 -3.51 -58.40
CA GLU A 542 11.91 -2.61 -59.23
C GLU A 542 10.84 -1.88 -58.41
N ALA A 543 10.37 -2.51 -57.34
CA ALA A 543 9.50 -1.93 -56.33
C ALA A 543 10.09 -0.63 -55.73
N LYS A 544 11.41 -0.61 -55.46
CA LYS A 544 12.14 0.51 -54.83
C LYS A 544 12.09 1.76 -55.72
N LEU A 545 12.35 1.61 -57.03
CA LEU A 545 12.30 2.73 -57.99
C LEU A 545 10.89 3.32 -58.18
N LEU A 546 9.83 2.53 -58.03
CA LEU A 546 8.45 3.03 -58.04
C LEU A 546 8.08 3.72 -56.71
N PHE A 547 8.58 3.20 -55.58
CA PHE A 547 8.41 3.84 -54.25
C PHE A 547 8.97 5.26 -54.24
N ASP A 548 10.21 5.44 -54.70
CA ASP A 548 10.91 6.73 -54.68
C ASP A 548 10.24 7.78 -55.59
N LYS A 549 9.71 7.37 -56.75
CA LYS A 549 8.94 8.25 -57.65
C LYS A 549 7.61 8.71 -57.03
N VAL A 550 6.94 7.84 -56.27
CA VAL A 550 5.73 8.23 -55.53
C VAL A 550 6.06 9.18 -54.38
N ALA A 551 7.23 9.01 -53.74
CA ALA A 551 7.72 9.93 -52.71
C ALA A 551 7.99 11.34 -53.28
N SER A 552 8.75 11.44 -54.38
CA SER A 552 9.13 12.74 -54.97
C SER A 552 7.93 13.53 -55.48
N GLN A 553 6.99 12.88 -56.19
CA GLN A 553 5.77 13.55 -56.66
C GLN A 553 4.86 13.99 -55.50
N GLY A 554 4.89 13.25 -54.38
CA GLY A 554 4.21 13.64 -53.14
C GLY A 554 4.72 14.97 -52.57
N GLU A 555 6.03 15.22 -52.69
CA GLU A 555 6.66 16.45 -52.20
C GLU A 555 6.40 17.65 -53.14
N VAL A 556 6.35 17.43 -54.46
CA VAL A 556 5.93 18.46 -55.42
C VAL A 556 4.51 18.96 -55.11
N VAL A 557 3.58 18.04 -54.81
CA VAL A 557 2.20 18.38 -54.43
C VAL A 557 2.14 19.14 -53.09
N ARG A 558 2.99 18.80 -52.11
CA ARG A 558 3.10 19.56 -50.85
C ARG A 558 3.61 20.97 -51.10
N LYS A 559 4.68 21.11 -51.88
CA LYS A 559 5.32 22.39 -52.20
C LYS A 559 4.37 23.34 -52.94
N LEU A 560 3.71 22.89 -54.01
CA LEU A 560 2.74 23.70 -54.76
C LEU A 560 1.57 24.19 -53.88
N LYS A 561 1.14 23.39 -52.90
CA LYS A 561 0.11 23.79 -51.93
C LYS A 561 0.61 24.79 -50.89
N ALA A 562 1.85 24.65 -50.41
CA ALA A 562 2.49 25.60 -49.49
C ALA A 562 2.74 26.96 -50.16
N GLU A 563 3.19 26.95 -51.42
CA GLU A 563 3.46 28.14 -52.25
C GLU A 563 2.17 28.80 -52.80
N LYS A 564 0.99 28.21 -52.56
CA LYS A 564 -0.33 28.68 -53.03
C LYS A 564 -0.38 28.87 -54.56
N ALA A 565 0.17 27.90 -55.29
CA ALA A 565 0.09 27.82 -56.75
C ALA A 565 -1.37 27.78 -57.25
N SER A 566 -1.58 27.99 -58.56
CA SER A 566 -2.96 28.01 -59.09
C SER A 566 -3.62 26.65 -58.91
N LYS A 567 -4.95 26.64 -58.73
CA LYS A 567 -5.70 25.42 -58.43
C LYS A 567 -5.48 24.35 -59.50
N ASP A 568 -5.44 24.76 -60.77
CA ASP A 568 -5.29 23.86 -61.92
C ASP A 568 -3.90 23.17 -61.90
N GLN A 569 -2.84 23.89 -61.50
CA GLN A 569 -1.50 23.30 -61.33
C GLN A 569 -1.45 22.28 -60.19
N VAL A 570 -2.11 22.58 -59.07
CA VAL A 570 -2.19 21.68 -57.91
C VAL A 570 -3.00 20.42 -58.25
N ASP A 571 -4.15 20.56 -58.91
CA ASP A 571 -5.02 19.44 -59.26
C ASP A 571 -4.38 18.54 -60.34
N THR A 572 -3.63 19.09 -61.31
CA THR A 572 -2.81 18.29 -62.25
C THR A 572 -1.76 17.44 -61.53
N ALA A 573 -0.94 18.04 -60.66
CA ALA A 573 0.12 17.32 -59.94
C ALA A 573 -0.44 16.21 -59.01
N VAL A 574 -1.64 16.41 -58.46
CA VAL A 574 -2.37 15.42 -57.65
C VAL A 574 -2.83 14.22 -58.48
N GLN A 575 -3.27 14.41 -59.73
CA GLN A 575 -3.66 13.28 -60.59
C GLN A 575 -2.47 12.38 -60.94
N GLU A 576 -1.31 12.97 -61.27
CA GLU A 576 -0.07 12.23 -61.56
C GLU A 576 0.39 11.40 -60.35
N LEU A 577 0.31 11.96 -59.14
CA LEU A 577 0.60 11.25 -57.89
C LEU A 577 -0.31 10.03 -57.65
N LEU A 578 -1.58 10.10 -58.06
CA LEU A 578 -2.54 9.00 -57.94
C LEU A 578 -2.24 7.88 -58.95
N GLN A 579 -1.83 8.21 -60.17
CA GLN A 579 -1.43 7.23 -61.18
C GLN A 579 -0.18 6.44 -60.75
N LEU A 580 0.86 7.12 -60.26
CA LEU A 580 2.08 6.47 -59.77
C LEU A 580 1.80 5.52 -58.58
N LYS A 581 0.88 5.89 -57.68
CA LYS A 581 0.44 5.02 -56.57
C LYS A 581 -0.28 3.76 -57.05
N ALA A 582 -1.14 3.87 -58.06
CA ALA A 582 -1.79 2.72 -58.66
C ALA A 582 -0.77 1.75 -59.31
N GLN A 583 0.26 2.28 -59.97
CA GLN A 583 1.35 1.47 -60.54
C GLN A 583 2.16 0.74 -59.46
N TYR A 584 2.58 1.42 -58.38
CA TYR A 584 3.28 0.77 -57.26
C TYR A 584 2.44 -0.36 -56.63
N ARG A 585 1.15 -0.12 -56.38
CA ARG A 585 0.22 -1.13 -55.85
C ARG A 585 0.07 -2.32 -56.79
N SER A 586 -0.02 -2.08 -58.10
CA SER A 586 -0.16 -3.13 -59.11
C SER A 586 1.09 -4.00 -59.29
N LEU A 587 2.28 -3.49 -58.95
CA LEU A 587 3.55 -4.18 -59.15
C LEU A 587 4.06 -4.88 -57.88
N THR A 588 3.68 -4.40 -56.70
CA THR A 588 4.08 -4.96 -55.39
C THR A 588 2.97 -5.72 -54.66
N GLY A 589 1.70 -5.53 -55.05
CA GLY A 589 0.53 -5.99 -54.31
C GLY A 589 0.21 -5.17 -53.06
N VAL A 590 1.04 -4.18 -52.68
CA VAL A 590 0.96 -3.44 -51.42
C VAL A 590 0.68 -1.96 -51.66
N ASP A 591 -0.19 -1.35 -50.85
CA ASP A 591 -0.44 0.09 -50.91
C ASP A 591 0.76 0.92 -50.42
N TYR A 592 1.15 1.93 -51.21
CA TYR A 592 2.23 2.85 -50.87
C TYR A 592 1.94 3.62 -49.57
N LYS A 593 2.85 3.55 -48.60
CA LYS A 593 2.82 4.32 -47.34
C LYS A 593 4.09 5.19 -47.23
N PRO A 594 3.97 6.53 -47.19
CA PRO A 594 5.11 7.41 -46.92
C PRO A 594 5.51 7.35 -45.44
N VAL A 595 6.76 7.65 -45.14
CA VAL A 595 7.33 7.56 -43.79
C VAL A 595 7.40 8.94 -43.10
N SER A 596 7.25 8.93 -41.77
CA SER A 596 7.60 9.99 -40.78
C SER A 596 6.59 11.09 -40.37
N ALA A 597 6.81 11.54 -39.13
CA ALA A 597 6.40 12.80 -38.48
C ALA A 597 4.94 12.98 -37.98
N THR A 598 4.81 13.85 -36.98
CA THR A 598 3.63 14.00 -36.09
C THR A 598 3.06 15.42 -36.04
N GLY A 599 1.73 15.52 -36.00
CA GLY A 599 1.05 16.36 -34.98
C GLY A 599 0.45 17.73 -35.37
N THR A 600 -0.77 17.93 -34.86
CA THR A 600 -1.38 19.19 -34.36
C THR A 600 -2.16 20.12 -35.31
N GLU A 601 -3.16 20.76 -34.68
CA GLU A 601 -3.97 21.95 -35.05
C GLU A 601 -4.94 21.91 -36.25
N GLU A 602 -6.24 22.10 -35.96
CA GLU A 602 -6.86 23.42 -36.15
C GLU A 602 -8.09 23.62 -35.25
N LYS A 603 -8.33 24.85 -34.78
CA LYS A 603 -9.54 25.23 -34.02
C LYS A 603 -9.84 26.73 -34.13
N ASP A 604 -10.48 27.19 -35.22
CA ASP A 604 -11.53 28.24 -35.14
C ASP A 604 -12.17 28.62 -36.48
N LYS A 605 -13.52 28.50 -36.56
CA LYS A 605 -14.46 29.58 -36.96
C LYS A 605 -15.88 29.07 -37.26
N LYS A 606 -16.82 29.35 -36.36
CA LYS A 606 -18.14 29.91 -36.72
C LYS A 606 -18.83 30.53 -35.50
N LYS A 607 -19.31 31.77 -35.64
CA LYS A 607 -20.01 32.55 -34.61
C LYS A 607 -21.05 33.44 -35.28
N LYS A 608 -22.21 33.63 -34.63
CA LYS A 608 -23.49 34.16 -35.20
C LYS A 608 -24.19 33.13 -36.11
N GLU A 609 -25.51 32.98 -36.10
CA GLU A 609 -26.60 33.89 -35.67
C GLU A 609 -27.60 33.32 -34.64
N LYS A 610 -28.45 34.24 -34.11
CA LYS A 610 -29.78 34.08 -33.45
C LYS A 610 -29.86 33.18 -32.20
N GLU A 611 -30.19 33.66 -30.98
CA GLU A 611 -31.23 34.56 -30.45
C GLU A 611 -32.61 33.94 -30.17
N ASN A 612 -33.03 34.06 -28.90
CA ASN A 612 -34.41 34.07 -28.36
C ASN A 612 -35.23 32.75 -28.53
N LYS A 613 -36.10 32.32 -27.61
CA LYS A 613 -36.69 32.88 -26.35
C LYS A 613 -37.11 31.68 -25.46
N SER A 614 -37.50 31.72 -24.17
CA SER A 614 -37.95 32.77 -23.23
C SER A 614 -37.54 32.39 -21.77
N GLU A 615 -37.56 33.24 -20.73
CA GLU A 615 -38.67 33.77 -19.89
C GLU A 615 -39.54 32.70 -19.20
N LYS A 616 -40.04 32.84 -17.95
CA LYS A 616 -40.05 33.94 -16.94
C LYS A 616 -40.35 33.35 -15.53
N GLN A 617 -40.17 33.99 -14.37
CA GLN A 617 -39.57 35.29 -14.02
C GLN A 617 -38.53 35.09 -12.88
N ASN A 618 -38.59 35.50 -11.59
CA ASN A 618 -39.37 36.52 -10.86
C ASN A 618 -38.48 37.30 -9.86
N LYS A 619 -38.87 38.52 -9.45
CA LYS A 619 -38.02 39.49 -8.72
C LYS A 619 -38.87 40.58 -8.05
N PRO A 620 -38.41 41.24 -6.96
CA PRO A 620 -37.85 42.61 -7.05
C PRO A 620 -36.58 42.80 -6.16
N GLN A 621 -35.66 43.76 -6.30
CA GLN A 621 -35.72 45.24 -6.45
C GLN A 621 -36.29 45.96 -5.20
N LYS A 622 -35.77 47.10 -4.70
CA LYS A 622 -34.72 48.08 -5.10
C LYS A 622 -33.85 48.42 -3.84
N GLN A 623 -32.92 49.38 -3.72
CA GLN A 623 -32.72 50.69 -4.36
C GLN A 623 -31.27 51.21 -4.17
N ASN A 624 -30.82 52.19 -4.97
CA ASN A 624 -29.58 52.96 -4.71
C ASN A 624 -29.89 54.22 -3.89
N ASP A 625 -28.89 54.75 -3.18
CA ASP A 625 -28.61 56.21 -3.23
C ASP A 625 -27.07 56.44 -3.21
N SER A 626 -26.62 57.63 -3.61
CA SER A 626 -25.21 57.91 -3.91
C SER A 626 -24.85 59.41 -3.85
N GLN A 627 -23.92 59.76 -2.96
CA GLN A 627 -23.09 60.99 -2.86
C GLN A 627 -22.15 60.80 -1.64
N LYS A 628 -20.94 61.36 -1.52
CA LYS A 628 -20.26 62.45 -2.25
C LYS A 628 -18.72 62.24 -2.29
N LYS A 629 -18.09 62.99 -3.19
CA LYS A 629 -16.65 63.30 -3.40
C LYS A 629 -15.83 63.52 -2.09
N ASP A 630 -14.55 63.10 -1.97
CA ASP A 630 -13.30 63.63 -2.61
C ASP A 630 -12.88 65.03 -2.06
N PRO A 631 -11.58 65.46 -1.96
CA PRO A 631 -10.32 64.77 -2.27
C PRO A 631 -9.11 65.00 -1.29
N SER A 632 -8.09 64.13 -1.40
CA SER A 632 -6.62 64.40 -1.34
C SER A 632 -5.90 65.25 -0.24
N LYS A 633 -4.65 64.83 0.07
CA LYS A 633 -3.51 65.60 0.64
C LYS A 633 -3.60 66.06 2.12
N ASN A 634 -2.51 66.44 2.80
CA ASN A 634 -1.10 65.95 2.90
C ASN A 634 -0.40 66.79 4.02
N GLN A 635 0.83 66.43 4.43
CA GLN A 635 1.68 67.15 5.41
C GLN A 635 1.19 67.07 6.87
N ALA A 636 1.96 66.72 7.91
CA ALA A 636 3.40 66.53 8.16
C ALA A 636 4.22 67.76 8.63
N SER A 637 4.67 67.65 9.88
CA SER A 637 5.80 68.28 10.58
C SER A 637 6.12 67.34 11.78
N GLY A 638 7.33 67.17 12.32
CA GLY A 638 8.67 67.76 12.15
C GLY A 638 9.42 67.50 13.49
N GLN A 639 10.74 67.33 13.59
CA GLN A 639 11.87 67.50 12.67
C GLN A 639 12.98 66.46 12.99
N SER A 640 13.90 66.21 12.05
CA SER A 640 15.21 65.56 12.29
C SER A 640 16.28 66.61 12.69
N PRO A 641 17.46 66.25 13.24
CA PRO A 641 18.61 65.65 12.52
C PRO A 641 19.30 64.49 13.32
N ASP A 642 20.35 63.78 12.89
CA ASP A 642 21.08 63.63 11.61
C ASP A 642 21.87 62.29 11.61
N GLY A 643 22.34 61.82 10.44
CA GLY A 643 23.53 60.95 10.34
C GLY A 643 23.39 59.58 9.64
N ALA A 644 24.25 59.35 8.64
CA ALA A 644 24.64 58.06 8.01
C ALA A 644 23.51 57.10 7.56
N GLY A 645 23.20 57.08 6.26
CA GLY A 645 22.18 56.20 5.67
C GLY A 645 22.74 55.00 4.87
N GLU A 646 22.40 53.78 5.29
CA GLU A 646 22.43 52.59 4.43
C GLU A 646 21.06 52.37 3.75
N GLY A 647 21.03 52.37 2.42
CA GLY A 647 19.79 52.34 1.64
C GLY A 647 19.22 50.94 1.35
N GLN A 648 18.78 50.19 2.37
CA GLN A 648 18.01 48.95 2.15
C GLN A 648 16.50 49.21 2.08
N GLY A 649 15.98 49.46 0.87
CA GLY A 649 14.55 49.42 0.58
C GLY A 649 14.00 47.98 0.54
N PRO A 650 12.69 47.77 0.78
CA PRO A 650 12.10 46.44 0.81
C PRO A 650 12.17 45.75 -0.55
N LYS A 651 12.92 44.64 -0.63
CA LYS A 651 13.06 43.85 -1.86
C LYS A 651 11.71 43.22 -2.24
N LYS A 652 11.24 43.49 -3.47
CA LYS A 652 10.13 42.74 -4.08
C LYS A 652 10.54 41.27 -4.26
N GLN A 653 10.13 40.41 -3.34
CA GLN A 653 10.29 38.97 -3.48
C GLN A 653 9.42 38.51 -4.66
N THR A 654 10.02 37.82 -5.63
CA THR A 654 9.30 37.33 -6.82
C THR A 654 8.80 35.91 -6.56
N ARG A 655 7.55 35.61 -6.95
CA ARG A 655 6.92 34.28 -6.81
C ARG A 655 7.52 33.19 -7.72
N LEU A 656 8.77 33.36 -8.16
CA LEU A 656 9.43 32.42 -9.07
C LEU A 656 10.08 31.25 -8.30
N GLY A 657 10.62 31.50 -7.11
CA GLY A 657 11.18 30.47 -6.23
C GLY A 657 10.11 29.56 -5.61
N LEU A 658 10.54 28.56 -4.85
CA LEU A 658 9.64 27.70 -4.06
C LEU A 658 9.07 28.45 -2.86
N GLU A 659 7.81 28.14 -2.53
CA GLU A 659 7.09 28.69 -1.38
C GLU A 659 6.90 27.64 -0.26
N ALA A 660 6.87 26.34 -0.63
CA ALA A 660 6.83 25.23 0.32
C ALA A 660 8.24 24.63 0.50
N ARG A 661 8.54 24.16 1.71
CA ARG A 661 9.78 23.43 2.04
C ARG A 661 9.58 21.92 2.05
N LYS A 662 10.64 21.17 1.73
CA LYS A 662 10.67 19.70 1.65
C LYS A 662 10.38 19.05 3.00
N GLU A 663 10.93 19.63 4.07
CA GLU A 663 10.78 19.20 5.46
C GLU A 663 9.41 19.52 6.06
N ASP A 664 8.81 20.68 5.71
CA ASP A 664 7.54 21.13 6.28
C ASP A 664 6.32 20.52 5.58
N ASN A 665 6.35 20.43 4.24
CA ASN A 665 5.25 19.93 3.42
C ASN A 665 5.77 19.34 2.10
N LEU A 666 6.19 18.07 2.17
CA LEU A 666 6.71 17.30 1.04
C LEU A 666 5.76 17.25 -0.17
N ALA A 667 4.43 17.27 0.06
CA ALA A 667 3.45 17.14 -1.01
C ALA A 667 3.37 18.39 -1.90
N ASP A 668 3.23 19.56 -1.27
CA ASP A 668 3.21 20.85 -1.99
C ASP A 668 4.61 21.23 -2.50
N TRP A 669 5.67 20.87 -1.77
CA TRP A 669 7.04 20.99 -2.26
C TRP A 669 7.25 20.18 -3.54
N TYR A 670 6.90 18.89 -3.57
CA TYR A 670 7.08 18.04 -4.75
C TYR A 670 6.27 18.54 -5.95
N SER A 671 5.01 18.95 -5.71
CA SER A 671 4.14 19.58 -6.71
C SER A 671 4.76 20.86 -7.31
N GLN A 672 5.33 21.73 -6.46
CA GLN A 672 6.01 22.94 -6.90
C GLN A 672 7.32 22.64 -7.63
N VAL A 673 8.13 21.66 -7.19
CA VAL A 673 9.39 21.32 -7.85
C VAL A 673 9.14 20.82 -9.28
N ILE A 674 8.29 19.81 -9.48
CA ILE A 674 8.08 19.20 -10.81
C ILE A 674 7.41 20.16 -11.82
N THR A 675 6.66 21.16 -11.34
CA THR A 675 6.04 22.18 -12.20
C THR A 675 6.97 23.36 -12.47
N LYS A 676 7.61 23.94 -11.44
CA LYS A 676 8.53 25.08 -11.60
C LYS A 676 9.84 24.70 -12.30
N SER A 677 10.26 23.44 -12.25
CA SER A 677 11.35 22.88 -13.06
C SER A 677 10.93 22.52 -14.50
N GLU A 678 9.66 22.67 -14.87
CA GLU A 678 9.11 22.32 -16.17
C GLU A 678 9.24 20.82 -16.56
N MET A 679 9.21 19.91 -15.56
CA MET A 679 9.22 18.45 -15.77
C MET A 679 7.85 17.89 -16.12
N ILE A 680 6.80 18.38 -15.44
CA ILE A 680 5.42 17.87 -15.53
C ILE A 680 4.46 19.00 -15.87
N GLU A 681 3.46 18.69 -16.69
CA GLU A 681 2.20 19.44 -16.74
C GLU A 681 1.04 18.56 -16.26
N TYR A 682 0.11 19.13 -15.51
CA TYR A 682 -1.09 18.42 -15.06
C TYR A 682 -2.10 18.26 -16.20
N TYR A 683 -2.63 17.05 -16.36
CA TYR A 683 -3.66 16.74 -17.36
C TYR A 683 -5.06 16.72 -16.74
N ASP A 684 -6.11 16.82 -17.57
CA ASP A 684 -7.51 16.82 -17.11
C ASP A 684 -7.99 15.42 -16.66
N VAL A 685 -7.42 14.36 -17.23
CA VAL A 685 -7.61 12.99 -16.75
C VAL A 685 -6.78 12.73 -15.48
N SER A 686 -7.47 12.63 -14.35
CA SER A 686 -6.87 12.33 -13.04
C SER A 686 -5.98 11.08 -13.05
N GLY A 687 -4.71 11.25 -12.68
CA GLY A 687 -3.69 10.20 -12.64
C GLY A 687 -2.83 10.10 -13.90
N CYS A 688 -3.14 10.87 -14.96
CA CYS A 688 -2.29 11.06 -16.13
C CYS A 688 -1.56 12.41 -16.06
N TYR A 689 -0.34 12.48 -16.58
CA TYR A 689 0.54 13.65 -16.48
C TYR A 689 1.38 13.78 -17.76
N ILE A 690 1.58 15.01 -18.24
CA ILE A 690 2.39 15.25 -19.44
C ILE A 690 3.87 15.28 -19.06
N LEU A 691 4.65 14.34 -19.59
CA LEU A 691 6.11 14.35 -19.46
C LEU A 691 6.68 15.41 -20.40
N ARG A 692 7.06 16.57 -19.84
CA ARG A 692 7.69 17.66 -20.60
C ARG A 692 9.15 17.28 -20.94
N PRO A 693 9.81 17.95 -21.91
CA PRO A 693 11.15 17.56 -22.37
C PRO A 693 12.23 17.48 -21.29
N TRP A 694 12.12 18.26 -20.20
CA TRP A 694 13.05 18.17 -19.06
C TRP A 694 12.98 16.81 -18.36
N ALA A 695 11.78 16.25 -18.17
CA ALA A 695 11.59 14.90 -17.65
C ALA A 695 11.89 13.82 -18.71
N HIS A 696 11.43 14.02 -19.95
CA HIS A 696 11.59 13.00 -21.00
C HIS A 696 13.07 12.73 -21.32
N SER A 697 13.93 13.75 -21.29
CA SER A 697 15.38 13.58 -21.50
C SER A 697 16.10 12.78 -20.41
N ILE A 698 15.54 12.71 -19.19
CA ILE A 698 16.03 11.81 -18.13
C ILE A 698 15.60 10.37 -18.44
N TRP A 699 14.37 10.18 -18.93
CA TRP A 699 13.89 8.87 -19.39
C TRP A 699 14.69 8.35 -20.60
N GLU A 700 15.00 9.22 -21.56
CA GLU A 700 15.90 8.93 -22.68
C GLU A 700 17.30 8.52 -22.20
N SER A 701 17.87 9.23 -21.21
CA SER A 701 19.18 8.89 -20.64
C SER A 701 19.19 7.52 -19.93
N ILE A 702 18.13 7.20 -19.18
CA ILE A 702 17.95 5.87 -18.55
C ILE A 702 17.78 4.79 -19.62
N LYS A 703 16.99 5.08 -20.66
CA LYS A 703 16.75 4.18 -21.78
C LYS A 703 18.02 3.87 -22.55
N ASP A 704 18.76 4.87 -23.01
CA ASP A 704 19.92 4.68 -23.88
C ASP A 704 21.01 3.85 -23.18
N PHE A 705 21.17 3.99 -21.86
CA PHE A 705 22.02 3.11 -21.05
C PHE A 705 21.46 1.68 -20.98
N PHE A 706 20.25 1.51 -20.44
CA PHE A 706 19.71 0.17 -20.18
C PHE A 706 19.51 -0.64 -21.49
N ASP A 707 19.11 0.02 -22.57
CA ASP A 707 18.94 -0.54 -23.92
C ASP A 707 20.27 -0.94 -24.58
N ALA A 708 21.39 -0.32 -24.17
CA ALA A 708 22.73 -0.74 -24.58
C ALA A 708 23.23 -1.94 -23.76
N GLU A 709 22.94 -1.99 -22.46
CA GLU A 709 23.36 -3.09 -21.58
C GLU A 709 22.60 -4.40 -21.88
N ILE A 710 21.27 -4.38 -22.01
CA ILE A 710 20.51 -5.61 -22.31
C ILE A 710 20.86 -6.23 -23.66
N LYS A 711 21.32 -5.43 -24.64
CA LYS A 711 21.83 -5.95 -25.92
C LYS A 711 23.13 -6.75 -25.76
N LYS A 712 23.97 -6.44 -24.75
CA LYS A 712 25.14 -7.27 -24.42
C LYS A 712 24.73 -8.64 -23.87
N LEU A 713 23.57 -8.72 -23.22
CA LEU A 713 22.96 -9.96 -22.72
C LEU A 713 22.17 -10.74 -23.80
N GLY A 714 22.18 -10.28 -25.05
CA GLY A 714 21.48 -10.89 -26.18
C GLY A 714 19.96 -10.62 -26.22
N VAL A 715 19.48 -9.56 -25.56
CA VAL A 715 18.06 -9.19 -25.58
C VAL A 715 17.75 -8.31 -26.80
N GLU A 716 16.71 -8.67 -27.57
CA GLU A 716 16.26 -7.92 -28.74
C GLU A 716 15.06 -7.03 -28.45
N ASN A 717 14.96 -5.89 -29.13
CA ASN A 717 13.82 -4.97 -29.00
C ASN A 717 12.69 -5.33 -29.97
N CYS A 718 11.47 -5.45 -29.44
CA CYS A 718 10.23 -5.71 -30.17
C CYS A 718 9.14 -4.69 -29.82
N TYR A 719 7.93 -4.88 -30.36
CA TYR A 719 6.73 -4.15 -29.93
C TYR A 719 5.47 -4.99 -30.17
N PHE A 720 4.84 -5.44 -29.09
CA PHE A 720 3.55 -6.12 -29.13
C PHE A 720 2.37 -5.12 -29.05
N PRO A 721 1.18 -5.49 -29.57
CA PRO A 721 -0.01 -4.64 -29.50
C PRO A 721 -0.40 -4.22 -28.08
N MET A 722 -0.93 -3.00 -27.95
CA MET A 722 -1.48 -2.46 -26.69
C MET A 722 -2.84 -3.08 -26.31
N PHE A 723 -3.51 -3.72 -27.27
CA PHE A 723 -4.86 -4.26 -27.13
C PHE A 723 -4.85 -5.76 -26.86
N VAL A 724 -5.53 -6.17 -25.80
CA VAL A 724 -5.67 -7.56 -25.35
C VAL A 724 -7.14 -7.98 -25.51
N SER A 725 -7.41 -9.14 -26.09
CA SER A 725 -8.79 -9.66 -26.17
C SER A 725 -9.26 -10.17 -24.81
N GLN A 726 -10.57 -10.11 -24.56
CA GLN A 726 -11.15 -10.60 -23.30
C GLN A 726 -10.72 -12.05 -23.01
N GLY A 727 -10.84 -12.97 -23.98
CA GLY A 727 -10.49 -14.38 -23.79
C GLY A 727 -9.01 -14.64 -23.45
N ALA A 728 -8.08 -13.85 -24.00
CA ALA A 728 -6.66 -13.96 -23.66
C ALA A 728 -6.40 -13.55 -22.20
N LEU A 729 -7.05 -12.48 -21.73
CA LEU A 729 -6.93 -12.00 -20.35
C LEU A 729 -7.69 -12.89 -19.35
N GLU A 730 -8.85 -13.44 -19.74
CA GLU A 730 -9.62 -14.36 -18.89
C GLU A 730 -8.98 -15.75 -18.76
N THR A 731 -8.06 -16.10 -19.65
CA THR A 731 -7.18 -17.27 -19.46
C THR A 731 -6.35 -17.10 -18.18
N GLU A 732 -5.69 -15.95 -18.00
CA GLU A 732 -4.87 -15.62 -16.83
C GLU A 732 -5.68 -15.49 -15.52
N LYS A 733 -6.90 -14.96 -15.61
CA LYS A 733 -7.84 -14.71 -14.49
C LYS A 733 -8.17 -15.95 -13.65
N ASN A 734 -8.01 -17.17 -14.20
CA ASN A 734 -8.18 -18.43 -13.45
C ASN A 734 -7.05 -18.69 -12.43
N HIS A 735 -5.92 -17.99 -12.56
CA HIS A 735 -4.74 -18.16 -11.72
C HIS A 735 -4.34 -16.88 -10.95
N ILE A 736 -4.63 -15.68 -11.47
CA ILE A 736 -4.32 -14.41 -10.81
C ILE A 736 -5.58 -13.55 -10.69
N ALA A 737 -6.15 -13.46 -9.49
CA ALA A 737 -7.37 -12.68 -9.23
C ALA A 737 -7.12 -11.16 -9.10
N ASP A 738 -5.90 -10.75 -8.73
CA ASP A 738 -5.60 -9.38 -8.28
C ASP A 738 -5.59 -8.33 -9.40
N PHE A 739 -5.43 -8.71 -10.68
CA PHE A 739 -5.40 -7.76 -11.79
C PHE A 739 -6.79 -7.25 -12.22
N ALA A 740 -7.86 -8.00 -11.95
CA ALA A 740 -9.18 -7.72 -12.49
C ALA A 740 -9.75 -6.29 -12.29
N PRO A 741 -9.54 -5.59 -11.15
CA PRO A 741 -10.14 -4.27 -10.93
C PRO A 741 -9.36 -3.09 -11.55
N GLU A 742 -8.14 -3.30 -12.07
CA GLU A 742 -7.27 -2.21 -12.56
C GLU A 742 -7.20 -2.12 -14.10
N VAL A 743 -7.93 -2.97 -14.83
CA VAL A 743 -7.89 -3.03 -16.30
C VAL A 743 -8.82 -1.99 -16.93
N ALA A 744 -8.30 -1.19 -17.85
CA ALA A 744 -9.08 -0.26 -18.66
C ALA A 744 -9.62 -0.96 -19.92
N TRP A 745 -10.93 -0.82 -20.20
CA TRP A 745 -11.63 -1.50 -21.29
C TRP A 745 -12.14 -0.54 -22.37
N VAL A 746 -11.93 -0.91 -23.62
CA VAL A 746 -12.51 -0.28 -24.82
C VAL A 746 -13.71 -1.11 -25.27
N THR A 747 -14.90 -0.53 -25.14
CA THR A 747 -16.18 -1.19 -25.47
C THR A 747 -16.83 -0.68 -26.76
N ARG A 748 -16.31 0.41 -27.36
CA ARG A 748 -16.94 1.08 -28.50
C ARG A 748 -15.93 1.80 -29.41
N SER A 749 -16.20 1.79 -30.71
CA SER A 749 -15.52 2.62 -31.72
C SER A 749 -16.40 3.83 -32.08
N GLY A 750 -16.11 4.97 -31.44
CA GLY A 750 -16.88 6.20 -31.60
C GLY A 750 -18.29 6.10 -31.02
N LYS A 751 -19.27 5.71 -31.86
CA LYS A 751 -20.66 5.46 -31.47
C LYS A 751 -21.10 4.00 -31.64
N THR A 752 -20.31 3.16 -32.31
CA THR A 752 -20.63 1.75 -32.53
C THR A 752 -20.06 0.93 -31.37
N GLU A 753 -20.88 0.10 -30.74
CA GLU A 753 -20.44 -0.85 -29.72
C GLU A 753 -19.64 -1.99 -30.36
N LEU A 754 -18.61 -2.49 -29.68
CA LEU A 754 -17.81 -3.61 -30.16
C LEU A 754 -18.48 -4.93 -29.78
N ALA A 755 -18.39 -5.94 -30.64
CA ALA A 755 -18.98 -7.26 -30.37
C ALA A 755 -18.33 -7.97 -29.16
N GLU A 756 -17.06 -7.70 -28.91
CA GLU A 756 -16.33 -8.09 -27.70
C GLU A 756 -15.56 -6.87 -27.15
N PRO A 757 -15.48 -6.69 -25.82
CA PRO A 757 -14.69 -5.62 -25.23
C PRO A 757 -13.19 -5.96 -25.28
N ILE A 758 -12.37 -4.93 -25.51
CA ILE A 758 -10.92 -5.07 -25.68
C ILE A 758 -10.22 -4.35 -24.51
N ALA A 759 -9.34 -5.04 -23.80
CA ALA A 759 -8.55 -4.45 -22.73
C ALA A 759 -7.35 -3.67 -23.28
N ILE A 760 -7.00 -2.58 -22.60
CA ILE A 760 -5.70 -1.90 -22.73
C ILE A 760 -4.71 -2.63 -21.82
N ARG A 761 -3.49 -2.91 -22.29
CA ARG A 761 -2.52 -3.70 -21.52
C ARG A 761 -2.25 -3.13 -20.11
N PRO A 762 -2.42 -3.95 -19.05
CA PRO A 762 -1.83 -3.67 -17.74
C PRO A 762 -0.40 -4.23 -17.64
N THR A 763 -0.07 -5.22 -18.48
CA THR A 763 1.17 -5.98 -18.61
C THR A 763 1.04 -6.85 -19.89
N SER A 764 2.12 -7.32 -20.52
CA SER A 764 2.03 -7.95 -21.86
C SER A 764 2.10 -9.48 -21.90
N GLU A 765 2.20 -10.17 -20.76
CA GLU A 765 2.25 -11.65 -20.65
C GLU A 765 1.22 -12.36 -21.55
N THR A 766 -0.05 -11.96 -21.43
CA THR A 766 -1.19 -12.54 -22.18
C THR A 766 -1.19 -12.21 -23.69
N VAL A 767 -0.33 -11.29 -24.14
CA VAL A 767 -0.13 -10.95 -25.57
C VAL A 767 1.11 -11.66 -26.13
N MET A 768 2.17 -11.78 -25.33
CA MET A 768 3.47 -12.32 -25.74
C MET A 768 3.51 -13.85 -25.70
N TYR A 769 3.00 -14.47 -24.63
CA TYR A 769 3.13 -15.92 -24.44
C TYR A 769 2.37 -16.78 -25.47
N PRO A 770 1.18 -16.38 -25.98
CA PRO A 770 0.55 -17.03 -27.14
C PRO A 770 1.32 -16.92 -28.47
N ALA A 771 2.34 -16.05 -28.55
CA ALA A 771 3.28 -16.00 -29.68
C ALA A 771 4.52 -16.86 -29.39
N TYR A 772 5.06 -16.82 -28.17
CA TYR A 772 6.19 -17.68 -27.75
C TYR A 772 5.86 -19.16 -27.97
N ALA A 773 4.64 -19.60 -27.65
CA ALA A 773 4.17 -20.98 -27.87
C ALA A 773 4.07 -21.41 -29.35
N LYS A 774 4.21 -20.48 -30.30
CA LYS A 774 4.24 -20.75 -31.76
C LYS A 774 5.66 -20.66 -32.33
N TRP A 775 6.51 -19.87 -31.68
CA TRP A 775 7.91 -19.66 -32.05
C TRP A 775 8.82 -20.76 -31.48
N VAL A 776 8.56 -21.19 -30.25
CA VAL A 776 9.26 -22.33 -29.63
C VAL A 776 8.66 -23.63 -30.18
N GLN A 777 9.47 -24.38 -30.93
CA GLN A 777 9.13 -25.70 -31.47
C GLN A 777 10.20 -26.75 -31.12
N SER A 778 11.44 -26.33 -30.94
CA SER A 778 12.59 -27.14 -30.53
C SER A 778 13.51 -26.36 -29.58
N HIS A 779 14.40 -27.08 -28.89
CA HIS A 779 15.46 -26.50 -28.05
C HIS A 779 16.32 -25.42 -28.73
N ARG A 780 16.35 -25.38 -30.07
CA ARG A 780 17.12 -24.41 -30.88
C ARG A 780 16.47 -23.02 -30.95
N ASP A 781 15.17 -22.94 -30.68
CA ASP A 781 14.42 -21.68 -30.68
C ASP A 781 14.56 -20.96 -29.32
N LEU A 782 15.35 -21.52 -28.40
CA LEU A 782 15.64 -21.01 -27.07
C LEU A 782 17.14 -20.67 -26.96
N PRO A 783 17.52 -19.62 -26.21
CA PRO A 783 16.64 -18.75 -25.45
C PRO A 783 15.96 -17.66 -26.31
N ILE A 784 14.67 -17.43 -26.08
CA ILE A 784 13.99 -16.20 -26.54
C ILE A 784 14.27 -15.11 -25.51
N LYS A 785 14.74 -13.94 -25.95
CA LYS A 785 14.98 -12.77 -25.10
C LYS A 785 14.46 -11.50 -25.75
N LEU A 786 13.29 -11.03 -25.33
CA LEU A 786 12.66 -9.84 -25.92
C LEU A 786 12.38 -8.75 -24.89
N ASN A 787 12.62 -7.50 -25.27
CA ASN A 787 12.29 -6.30 -24.54
C ASN A 787 11.36 -5.40 -25.37
N GLN A 788 10.53 -4.59 -24.73
CA GLN A 788 9.81 -3.50 -25.41
C GLN A 788 9.70 -2.26 -24.53
N TRP A 789 9.82 -1.09 -25.15
CA TRP A 789 9.57 0.21 -24.52
C TRP A 789 8.18 0.72 -24.92
N CYS A 790 7.26 0.85 -23.97
CA CYS A 790 5.88 1.28 -24.26
C CYS A 790 5.22 2.02 -23.09
N SER A 791 4.01 2.55 -23.32
CA SER A 791 3.11 2.94 -22.23
C SER A 791 2.22 1.78 -21.79
N VAL A 792 1.83 1.83 -20.52
CA VAL A 792 0.95 0.86 -19.85
C VAL A 792 -0.10 1.60 -19.05
N VAL A 793 -1.32 1.04 -18.98
CA VAL A 793 -2.44 1.62 -18.23
C VAL A 793 -2.87 0.68 -17.10
N ARG A 794 -2.78 1.18 -15.86
CA ARG A 794 -3.35 0.53 -14.67
C ARG A 794 -4.26 1.53 -13.95
N TRP A 795 -5.55 1.25 -13.92
CA TRP A 795 -6.57 2.20 -13.47
C TRP A 795 -6.73 2.23 -11.94
N GLU A 796 -5.62 2.41 -11.23
CA GLU A 796 -5.57 2.35 -9.78
C GLU A 796 -6.52 3.36 -9.11
N PHE A 797 -7.10 2.95 -7.98
CA PHE A 797 -7.99 3.76 -7.14
C PHE A 797 -7.26 4.46 -5.98
N LYS A 798 -6.00 4.12 -5.73
CA LYS A 798 -5.15 4.76 -4.71
C LYS A 798 -4.67 6.12 -5.21
N HIS A 799 -4.39 7.05 -4.29
CA HIS A 799 -4.04 8.44 -4.63
C HIS A 799 -2.84 8.51 -5.59
N PRO A 800 -2.99 9.07 -6.81
CA PRO A 800 -1.91 9.15 -7.78
C PRO A 800 -0.89 10.24 -7.39
N GLN A 801 0.37 10.04 -7.75
CA GLN A 801 1.46 10.99 -7.56
C GLN A 801 2.35 10.98 -8.81
N PRO A 802 2.67 12.13 -9.42
CA PRO A 802 3.50 12.21 -10.63
C PRO A 802 4.78 11.38 -10.51
N PHE A 803 5.12 10.65 -11.58
CA PHE A 803 6.16 9.60 -11.65
C PHE A 803 5.96 8.40 -10.72
N LEU A 804 5.80 8.62 -9.41
CA LEU A 804 5.81 7.57 -8.38
C LEU A 804 4.64 6.58 -8.53
N ARG A 805 3.45 7.11 -8.87
CA ARG A 805 2.19 6.37 -9.01
C ARG A 805 1.25 7.07 -10.00
N THR A 806 1.31 6.70 -11.27
CA THR A 806 0.48 7.26 -12.33
C THR A 806 -0.39 6.16 -12.96
N ARG A 807 -1.53 6.53 -13.56
CA ARG A 807 -2.43 5.55 -14.22
C ARG A 807 -1.91 5.11 -15.58
N GLU A 808 -1.37 6.05 -16.34
CA GLU A 808 -0.52 5.78 -17.49
C GLU A 808 0.93 6.05 -17.08
N PHE A 809 1.84 5.11 -17.37
CA PHE A 809 3.27 5.27 -17.21
C PHE A 809 4.02 4.72 -18.43
N LEU A 810 5.22 5.26 -18.68
CA LEU A 810 6.18 4.64 -19.58
C LEU A 810 7.02 3.63 -18.80
N TRP A 811 7.29 2.50 -19.42
CA TRP A 811 8.22 1.50 -18.91
C TRP A 811 9.01 0.83 -20.02
N GLN A 812 9.94 -0.02 -19.63
CA GLN A 812 10.15 -1.25 -20.38
C GLN A 812 9.58 -2.44 -19.63
N GLU A 813 9.23 -3.47 -20.40
CA GLU A 813 9.07 -4.84 -19.94
C GLU A 813 9.92 -5.77 -20.82
N GLY A 814 10.71 -6.62 -20.16
CA GLY A 814 11.45 -7.70 -20.80
C GLY A 814 10.88 -9.05 -20.39
N HIS A 815 10.81 -9.96 -21.36
CA HIS A 815 10.30 -11.32 -21.20
C HIS A 815 11.22 -12.30 -21.92
N SER A 816 11.63 -13.35 -21.22
CA SER A 816 12.54 -14.36 -21.77
C SER A 816 12.04 -15.77 -21.49
N ALA A 817 12.52 -16.71 -22.31
CA ALA A 817 12.24 -18.13 -22.21
C ALA A 817 13.53 -18.92 -22.49
N PHE A 818 13.83 -19.89 -21.64
CA PHE A 818 15.06 -20.68 -21.61
C PHE A 818 14.77 -22.18 -21.61
N ALA A 819 15.75 -22.99 -21.99
CA ALA A 819 15.67 -24.44 -21.89
C ALA A 819 15.91 -24.93 -20.45
N THR A 820 16.80 -24.27 -19.71
CA THR A 820 17.20 -24.66 -18.34
C THR A 820 16.72 -23.68 -17.27
N PHE A 821 16.74 -24.11 -16.00
CA PHE A 821 16.46 -23.25 -14.85
C PHE A 821 17.63 -22.30 -14.57
N GLU A 822 18.85 -22.78 -14.78
CA GLU A 822 20.11 -22.13 -14.45
C GLU A 822 20.31 -20.85 -15.27
N GLU A 823 20.14 -20.91 -16.59
CA GLU A 823 20.22 -19.75 -17.49
C GLU A 823 19.18 -18.68 -17.13
N ALA A 824 17.96 -19.11 -16.77
CA ALA A 824 16.88 -18.22 -16.37
C ALA A 824 17.17 -17.55 -15.01
N ALA A 825 17.67 -18.32 -14.04
CA ALA A 825 18.02 -17.81 -12.72
C ALA A 825 19.22 -16.83 -12.76
N GLU A 826 20.17 -17.05 -13.66
CA GLU A 826 21.29 -16.13 -13.90
C GLU A 826 20.80 -14.77 -14.43
N GLU A 827 19.99 -14.77 -15.50
CA GLU A 827 19.49 -13.52 -16.09
C GLU A 827 18.67 -12.69 -15.10
N VAL A 828 17.88 -13.32 -14.23
CA VAL A 828 17.10 -12.59 -13.19
C VAL A 828 18.01 -11.74 -12.30
N LEU A 829 19.22 -12.23 -11.98
CA LEU A 829 20.21 -11.52 -11.18
C LEU A 829 21.02 -10.52 -12.01
N GLN A 830 21.39 -10.85 -13.25
CA GLN A 830 22.06 -9.91 -14.17
C GLN A 830 21.20 -8.65 -14.38
N ILE A 831 19.91 -8.82 -14.67
CA ILE A 831 18.97 -7.70 -14.87
C ILE A 831 18.74 -6.91 -13.58
N LEU A 832 18.69 -7.58 -12.42
CA LEU A 832 18.60 -6.89 -11.12
C LEU A 832 19.85 -6.03 -10.83
N ASP A 833 21.03 -6.46 -11.30
CA ASP A 833 22.26 -5.69 -11.19
C ASP A 833 22.26 -4.49 -12.14
N LEU A 834 21.86 -4.66 -13.41
CA LEU A 834 21.66 -3.55 -14.34
C LEU A 834 20.66 -2.51 -13.82
N TYR A 835 19.59 -2.92 -13.13
CA TYR A 835 18.70 -1.99 -12.45
C TYR A 835 19.37 -1.25 -11.29
N ALA A 836 20.29 -1.88 -10.56
CA ALA A 836 21.03 -1.19 -9.53
C ALA A 836 21.99 -0.17 -10.16
N GLN A 837 22.69 -0.51 -11.23
CA GLN A 837 23.52 0.44 -11.98
C GLN A 837 22.70 1.65 -12.50
N VAL A 838 21.46 1.44 -12.97
CA VAL A 838 20.55 2.55 -13.32
C VAL A 838 20.25 3.48 -12.14
N TYR A 839 20.07 2.95 -10.93
CA TYR A 839 19.79 3.79 -9.75
C TYR A 839 21.07 4.40 -9.16
N GLU A 840 22.15 3.63 -9.03
CA GLU A 840 23.39 4.00 -8.37
C GLU A 840 24.29 4.82 -9.31
N GLU A 841 24.67 4.30 -10.47
CA GLU A 841 25.61 4.94 -11.42
C GLU A 841 24.98 6.02 -12.32
N LEU A 842 23.66 5.96 -12.56
CA LEU A 842 22.97 6.97 -13.39
C LEU A 842 22.24 8.03 -12.53
N LEU A 843 21.54 7.58 -11.48
CA LEU A 843 20.68 8.45 -10.68
C LEU A 843 21.28 8.83 -9.32
N ALA A 844 22.44 8.30 -8.92
CA ALA A 844 23.05 8.52 -7.61
C ALA A 844 22.12 8.16 -6.43
N ILE A 845 21.34 7.08 -6.54
CA ILE A 845 20.39 6.61 -5.51
C ILE A 845 20.83 5.22 -5.02
N PRO A 846 21.24 5.07 -3.74
CA PRO A 846 21.53 3.74 -3.18
C PRO A 846 20.25 2.89 -3.08
N VAL A 847 20.35 1.60 -3.43
CA VAL A 847 19.22 0.66 -3.45
C VAL A 847 19.51 -0.66 -2.74
N VAL A 848 18.50 -1.24 -2.10
CA VAL A 848 18.61 -2.54 -1.45
C VAL A 848 18.13 -3.64 -2.40
N LYS A 849 19.08 -4.46 -2.89
CA LYS A 849 18.82 -5.71 -3.60
C LYS A 849 18.18 -6.74 -2.65
N GLY A 850 17.05 -7.34 -3.03
CA GLY A 850 16.37 -8.33 -2.18
C GLY A 850 15.39 -9.25 -2.94
N ARG A 851 14.81 -10.20 -2.21
CA ARG A 851 13.72 -11.08 -2.67
C ARG A 851 12.43 -10.71 -1.94
N LYS A 852 11.30 -10.56 -2.65
CA LYS A 852 9.98 -10.34 -2.05
C LYS A 852 9.54 -11.55 -1.22
N THR A 853 8.73 -11.31 -0.19
CA THR A 853 8.09 -12.38 0.57
C THR A 853 7.04 -13.11 -0.28
N GLU A 854 6.63 -14.31 0.13
CA GLU A 854 5.60 -15.09 -0.59
C GLU A 854 4.22 -14.39 -0.67
N LYS A 855 3.99 -13.31 0.09
CA LYS A 855 2.80 -12.44 -0.02
C LYS A 855 2.98 -11.31 -1.05
N GLU A 856 4.19 -10.79 -1.20
CA GLU A 856 4.50 -9.60 -2.00
C GLU A 856 5.25 -9.94 -3.31
N LYS A 857 5.44 -11.23 -3.62
CA LYS A 857 5.96 -11.70 -4.90
C LYS A 857 4.87 -11.64 -5.98
N PHE A 858 5.28 -11.64 -7.25
CA PHE A 858 4.35 -11.75 -8.37
C PHE A 858 3.58 -13.08 -8.31
N ALA A 859 2.25 -13.03 -8.40
CA ALA A 859 1.37 -14.17 -8.14
C ALA A 859 1.56 -15.35 -9.11
N GLY A 860 1.92 -15.08 -10.37
CA GLY A 860 2.29 -16.11 -11.34
C GLY A 860 3.75 -16.56 -11.28
N GLY A 861 4.59 -15.92 -10.46
CA GLY A 861 6.02 -16.18 -10.37
C GLY A 861 6.41 -17.25 -9.35
N ASP A 862 7.53 -17.94 -9.61
CA ASP A 862 8.18 -18.76 -8.59
C ASP A 862 8.83 -17.86 -7.53
N TYR A 863 9.65 -16.89 -7.96
CA TYR A 863 10.17 -15.85 -7.08
C TYR A 863 10.31 -14.49 -7.75
N THR A 864 10.37 -13.45 -6.92
CA THR A 864 10.53 -12.06 -7.35
C THR A 864 11.71 -11.45 -6.61
N THR A 865 12.70 -10.99 -7.36
CA THR A 865 13.76 -10.11 -6.87
C THR A 865 13.37 -8.66 -7.12
N THR A 866 13.85 -7.76 -6.26
CA THR A 866 13.38 -6.38 -6.17
C THR A 866 14.53 -5.45 -5.77
N LEU A 867 14.42 -4.20 -6.19
CA LEU A 867 15.20 -3.10 -5.63
C LEU A 867 14.26 -2.23 -4.79
N GLU A 868 14.63 -1.98 -3.53
CA GLU A 868 13.93 -1.02 -2.68
C GLU A 868 14.80 0.24 -2.48
N ALA A 869 14.24 1.41 -2.79
CA ALA A 869 14.82 2.71 -2.46
C ALA A 869 14.10 3.32 -1.24
N PHE A 870 14.73 4.23 -0.51
CA PHE A 870 14.14 4.90 0.66
C PHE A 870 14.06 6.42 0.46
N ILE A 871 12.90 7.02 0.76
CA ILE A 871 12.68 8.47 0.66
C ILE A 871 12.61 9.04 2.08
N SER A 872 13.75 9.50 2.59
CA SER A 872 13.94 9.97 3.97
C SER A 872 12.92 11.02 4.41
N ALA A 873 12.65 12.03 3.56
CA ALA A 873 11.68 13.10 3.84
C ALA A 873 10.22 12.61 3.95
N SER A 874 9.93 11.36 3.58
CA SER A 874 8.61 10.73 3.72
C SER A 874 8.56 9.59 4.76
N GLY A 875 9.72 9.18 5.30
CA GLY A 875 9.85 8.00 6.15
C GLY A 875 9.48 6.66 5.48
N ARG A 876 9.42 6.59 4.14
CA ARG A 876 8.85 5.45 3.40
C ARG A 876 9.81 4.88 2.36
N ALA A 877 9.81 3.55 2.25
CA ALA A 877 10.43 2.82 1.16
C ALA A 877 9.53 2.80 -0.10
N ILE A 878 10.15 2.60 -1.26
CA ILE A 878 9.49 2.44 -2.56
C ILE A 878 10.25 1.45 -3.44
N GLN A 879 9.52 0.51 -4.04
CA GLN A 879 10.06 -0.41 -5.03
C GLN A 879 10.48 0.35 -6.29
N ALA A 880 11.78 0.28 -6.58
CA ALA A 880 12.46 0.93 -7.70
C ALA A 880 12.28 0.13 -9.01
N ALA A 881 12.60 -1.17 -8.99
CA ALA A 881 12.48 -2.08 -10.12
C ALA A 881 12.23 -3.52 -9.64
N THR A 882 11.83 -4.42 -10.56
CA THR A 882 11.60 -5.84 -10.26
C THR A 882 12.06 -6.77 -11.38
N SER A 883 12.59 -7.92 -10.98
CA SER A 883 12.99 -9.02 -11.86
C SER A 883 12.45 -10.35 -11.32
N HIS A 884 11.63 -11.03 -12.11
CA HIS A 884 10.82 -12.18 -11.72
C HIS A 884 11.33 -13.45 -12.39
N HIS A 885 11.59 -14.49 -11.60
CA HIS A 885 11.65 -15.85 -12.15
C HIS A 885 10.24 -16.42 -12.16
N LEU A 886 9.73 -16.75 -13.35
CA LEU A 886 8.39 -17.28 -13.55
C LEU A 886 8.34 -18.81 -13.50
N GLY A 887 9.50 -19.46 -13.42
CA GLY A 887 9.61 -20.92 -13.49
C GLY A 887 8.99 -21.44 -14.77
N GLN A 888 8.19 -22.49 -14.64
CA GLN A 888 7.39 -23.07 -15.73
C GLN A 888 5.89 -22.75 -15.58
N ASN A 889 5.50 -21.74 -14.79
CA ASN A 889 4.08 -21.49 -14.48
C ASN A 889 3.32 -21.03 -15.73
N PHE A 890 3.87 -20.04 -16.44
CA PHE A 890 3.28 -19.51 -17.66
C PHE A 890 3.49 -20.43 -18.88
N SER A 891 4.62 -21.14 -18.98
CA SER A 891 4.86 -22.07 -20.08
C SER A 891 3.94 -23.30 -20.04
N LYS A 892 3.58 -23.78 -18.83
CA LYS A 892 2.53 -24.80 -18.64
C LYS A 892 1.11 -24.28 -18.89
N MET A 893 0.92 -22.96 -18.89
CA MET A 893 -0.38 -22.31 -19.06
C MET A 893 -0.66 -21.93 -20.52
N PHE A 894 0.38 -21.51 -21.25
CA PHE A 894 0.32 -21.14 -22.67
C PHE A 894 0.88 -22.22 -23.60
N GLU A 895 1.20 -23.40 -23.08
CA GLU A 895 1.79 -24.54 -23.80
C GLU A 895 3.09 -24.19 -24.55
N ILE A 896 3.98 -23.40 -23.92
CA ILE A 896 5.33 -23.11 -24.44
C ILE A 896 6.23 -24.33 -24.17
N VAL A 897 6.15 -25.31 -25.08
CA VAL A 897 6.87 -26.58 -25.00
C VAL A 897 7.87 -26.76 -26.13
N PHE A 898 8.95 -27.49 -25.86
CA PHE A 898 9.95 -27.88 -26.85
C PHE A 898 10.35 -29.35 -26.69
N GLU A 899 10.94 -29.91 -27.74
CA GLU A 899 11.54 -31.25 -27.73
C GLU A 899 13.08 -31.14 -27.73
N ASP A 900 13.72 -31.79 -26.76
CA ASP A 900 15.18 -31.94 -26.65
C ASP A 900 15.59 -33.32 -27.21
N PRO A 901 16.48 -33.40 -28.22
CA PRO A 901 17.05 -34.65 -28.73
C PRO A 901 17.70 -35.56 -27.67
N LYS A 902 18.12 -35.03 -26.52
CA LYS A 902 18.71 -35.80 -25.41
C LYS A 902 17.66 -36.57 -24.60
N THR A 903 16.44 -36.04 -24.50
CA THR A 903 15.28 -36.65 -23.80
C THR A 903 14.16 -36.96 -24.80
N ALA A 904 14.54 -37.64 -25.88
CA ALA A 904 13.67 -37.97 -27.01
C ALA A 904 12.36 -38.64 -26.57
N GLY A 905 11.24 -37.92 -26.76
CA GLY A 905 9.88 -38.35 -26.41
C GLY A 905 9.24 -37.56 -25.27
N GLU A 906 10.00 -36.81 -24.47
CA GLU A 906 9.45 -35.93 -23.43
C GLU A 906 9.41 -34.47 -23.87
N LYS A 907 8.21 -33.88 -23.90
CA LYS A 907 8.02 -32.44 -24.12
C LYS A 907 8.38 -31.67 -22.86
N GLN A 908 9.40 -30.82 -22.95
CA GLN A 908 9.87 -29.97 -21.87
C GLN A 908 9.18 -28.60 -21.93
N PHE A 909 8.90 -28.00 -20.76
CA PHE A 909 8.33 -26.66 -20.65
C PHE A 909 9.45 -25.64 -20.46
N ALA A 910 9.43 -24.54 -21.23
CA ALA A 910 10.43 -23.49 -21.11
C ALA A 910 10.41 -22.83 -19.72
N TYR A 911 11.59 -22.50 -19.18
CA TYR A 911 11.72 -21.67 -17.98
C TYR A 911 11.66 -20.20 -18.38
N GLN A 912 10.85 -19.39 -17.71
CA GLN A 912 10.62 -18.01 -18.11
C GLN A 912 11.01 -16.99 -17.04
N ASN A 913 11.36 -15.80 -17.48
CA ASN A 913 11.47 -14.60 -16.64
C ASN A 913 10.59 -13.48 -17.20
N SER A 914 10.20 -12.55 -16.33
CA SER A 914 9.80 -11.21 -16.75
C SER A 914 10.42 -10.15 -15.83
N TRP A 915 10.69 -8.96 -16.34
CA TRP A 915 11.34 -7.89 -15.60
C TRP A 915 10.92 -6.52 -16.12
N GLY A 916 10.93 -5.49 -15.27
CA GLY A 916 10.51 -4.16 -15.69
C GLY A 916 10.97 -2.99 -14.80
N LEU A 917 11.11 -1.83 -15.45
CA LEU A 917 11.52 -0.55 -14.88
C LEU A 917 10.66 0.57 -15.48
N THR A 918 10.19 1.51 -14.66
CA THR A 918 9.28 2.60 -15.08
C THR A 918 9.85 4.00 -14.83
N THR A 919 9.17 5.02 -15.35
CA THR A 919 9.46 6.45 -15.05
C THR A 919 9.34 6.84 -13.57
N ARG A 920 8.92 5.92 -12.67
CA ARG A 920 9.05 6.07 -11.22
C ARG A 920 10.46 6.48 -10.79
N SER A 921 11.48 5.94 -11.45
CA SER A 921 12.90 6.32 -11.30
C SER A 921 13.13 7.83 -11.17
N ILE A 922 12.53 8.61 -12.06
CA ILE A 922 12.60 10.08 -12.10
C ILE A 922 11.96 10.73 -10.86
N GLY A 923 10.86 10.14 -10.38
CA GLY A 923 10.20 10.57 -9.15
C GLY A 923 11.03 10.28 -7.90
N VAL A 924 11.68 9.11 -7.84
CA VAL A 924 12.60 8.76 -6.73
C VAL A 924 13.81 9.70 -6.74
N MET A 925 14.45 9.91 -7.88
CA MET A 925 15.55 10.87 -8.06
C MET A 925 15.15 12.28 -7.57
N THR A 926 13.96 12.76 -7.96
CA THR A 926 13.45 14.06 -7.52
C THR A 926 13.22 14.11 -6.01
N MET A 927 12.66 13.05 -5.42
CA MET A 927 12.37 12.96 -3.98
C MET A 927 13.63 12.81 -3.12
N VAL A 928 14.67 12.11 -3.60
CA VAL A 928 15.96 11.98 -2.91
C VAL A 928 16.73 13.30 -3.01
N HIS A 929 17.10 13.73 -4.22
CA HIS A 929 18.08 14.80 -4.43
C HIS A 929 17.54 16.23 -4.38
N GLY A 930 16.25 16.44 -4.65
CA GLY A 930 15.69 17.80 -4.65
C GLY A 930 15.78 18.48 -3.28
N ASP A 931 15.89 19.81 -3.26
CA ASP A 931 16.04 20.62 -2.05
C ASP A 931 15.04 21.80 -2.02
N ASN A 932 15.21 22.74 -1.09
CA ASN A 932 14.37 23.94 -0.97
C ASN A 932 14.65 25.02 -2.03
N VAL A 933 15.68 24.85 -2.88
CA VAL A 933 15.95 25.68 -4.05
C VAL A 933 15.30 25.08 -5.32
N GLY A 934 15.11 23.76 -5.35
CA GLY A 934 14.28 23.05 -6.33
C GLY A 934 14.84 21.69 -6.72
N LEU A 935 14.78 21.39 -8.02
CA LEU A 935 15.33 20.14 -8.54
C LEU A 935 16.86 20.13 -8.39
N VAL A 936 17.45 18.96 -8.22
CA VAL A 936 18.89 18.70 -8.35
C VAL A 936 19.02 17.48 -9.26
N LEU A 937 19.80 17.58 -10.35
CA LEU A 937 19.97 16.49 -11.30
C LEU A 937 21.35 15.85 -11.16
N PRO A 938 21.45 14.52 -11.07
CA PRO A 938 22.71 13.81 -11.21
C PRO A 938 23.36 14.14 -12.57
N PRO A 939 24.65 14.53 -12.62
CA PRO A 939 25.36 14.90 -13.85
C PRO A 939 25.30 13.87 -14.98
N ARG A 940 25.13 12.59 -14.67
CA ARG A 940 24.99 11.48 -15.63
C ARG A 940 23.71 11.58 -16.47
N VAL A 941 22.56 11.89 -15.87
CA VAL A 941 21.25 12.04 -16.55
C VAL A 941 20.85 13.48 -16.86
N ALA A 942 21.56 14.49 -16.33
CA ALA A 942 21.25 15.89 -16.59
C ALA A 942 21.43 16.25 -18.08
N CYS A 943 20.33 16.49 -18.82
CA CYS A 943 20.37 16.84 -20.25
C CYS A 943 21.05 18.19 -20.54
N VAL A 944 21.21 19.01 -19.51
CA VAL A 944 22.13 20.15 -19.44
C VAL A 944 22.96 19.98 -18.16
N GLN A 945 24.26 19.75 -18.32
CA GLN A 945 25.23 19.65 -17.23
C GLN A 945 25.76 21.03 -16.83
N VAL A 946 26.00 21.90 -17.83
CA VAL A 946 26.55 23.25 -17.63
C VAL A 946 25.66 24.30 -18.30
N MET A 947 25.30 25.35 -17.56
CA MET A 947 24.62 26.53 -18.09
C MET A 947 25.51 27.77 -18.01
N VAL A 948 25.94 28.27 -19.17
CA VAL A 948 26.73 29.50 -19.29
C VAL A 948 25.82 30.72 -19.28
N ILE A 949 26.08 31.67 -18.39
CA ILE A 949 25.26 32.87 -18.20
C ILE A 949 26.15 34.12 -18.24
N PRO A 950 25.94 35.06 -19.19
CA PRO A 950 26.63 36.34 -19.19
C PRO A 950 26.13 37.23 -18.06
N CYS A 951 27.07 37.79 -17.30
CA CYS A 951 26.86 38.61 -16.11
C CYS A 951 27.44 40.02 -16.32
N GLY A 952 26.96 41.01 -15.56
CA GLY A 952 27.51 42.37 -15.62
C GLY A 952 27.18 43.18 -16.88
N ILE A 953 26.31 42.68 -17.77
CA ILE A 953 25.71 43.49 -18.83
C ILE A 953 24.92 44.64 -18.18
N THR A 954 25.25 45.88 -18.55
CA THR A 954 24.55 47.10 -18.11
C THR A 954 24.38 48.04 -19.30
N ASN A 955 23.44 48.98 -19.20
CA ASN A 955 23.20 50.00 -20.24
C ASN A 955 24.37 50.98 -20.46
N ALA A 956 25.50 50.79 -19.76
CA ALA A 956 26.73 51.57 -19.89
C ALA A 956 27.90 50.78 -20.50
N LEU A 957 27.71 49.51 -20.87
CA LEU A 957 28.64 48.79 -21.76
C LEU A 957 28.48 49.26 -23.21
N SER A 958 29.56 49.20 -23.97
CA SER A 958 29.51 49.28 -25.43
C SER A 958 28.87 48.01 -26.01
N GLU A 959 28.29 48.09 -27.22
CA GLU A 959 27.83 46.88 -27.92
C GLU A 959 29.02 45.97 -28.30
N GLU A 960 30.21 46.53 -28.52
CA GLU A 960 31.44 45.78 -28.77
C GLU A 960 31.86 44.92 -27.55
N ASP A 961 31.85 45.48 -26.33
CA ASP A 961 32.12 44.72 -25.09
C ASP A 961 31.06 43.65 -24.85
N ARG A 962 29.79 43.95 -25.17
CA ARG A 962 28.67 43.01 -25.05
C ARG A 962 28.83 41.84 -26.02
N ASP A 963 29.20 42.11 -27.26
CA ASP A 963 29.35 41.09 -28.30
C ASP A 963 30.62 40.27 -28.09
N ALA A 964 31.69 40.87 -27.55
CA ALA A 964 32.86 40.15 -27.07
C ALA A 964 32.50 39.18 -25.91
N LEU A 965 31.65 39.59 -24.97
CA LEU A 965 31.14 38.72 -23.90
C LEU A 965 30.27 37.58 -24.45
N ILE A 966 29.41 37.85 -25.44
CA ILE A 966 28.60 36.82 -26.11
C ILE A 966 29.50 35.84 -26.89
N ALA A 967 30.55 36.33 -27.55
CA ALA A 967 31.54 35.49 -28.24
C ALA A 967 32.27 34.59 -27.23
N LYS A 968 32.69 35.12 -26.08
CA LYS A 968 33.35 34.35 -25.00
C LYS A 968 32.45 33.25 -24.43
N CYS A 969 31.17 33.55 -24.18
CA CYS A 969 30.20 32.55 -23.74
C CYS A 969 29.98 31.44 -24.77
N ASN A 970 30.01 31.77 -26.07
CA ASN A 970 29.97 30.77 -27.14
C ASN A 970 31.29 30.00 -27.29
N ASP A 971 32.44 30.58 -26.94
CA ASP A 971 33.72 29.86 -26.94
C ASP A 971 33.74 28.75 -25.87
N TYR A 972 33.41 29.09 -24.62
CA TYR A 972 33.20 28.10 -23.56
C TYR A 972 32.22 27.01 -23.98
N ARG A 973 31.14 27.35 -24.72
CA ARG A 973 30.20 26.36 -25.27
C ARG A 973 30.87 25.39 -26.24
N ARG A 974 31.69 25.87 -27.19
CA ARG A 974 32.40 25.01 -28.16
C ARG A 974 33.41 24.11 -27.47
N ARG A 975 34.19 24.68 -26.55
CA ARG A 975 35.21 23.97 -25.77
C ARG A 975 34.60 22.81 -24.97
N LEU A 976 33.56 23.08 -24.19
CA LEU A 976 32.88 22.05 -23.39
C LEU A 976 32.17 20.99 -24.25
N LEU A 977 31.57 21.35 -25.40
CA LEU A 977 31.02 20.37 -26.34
C LEU A 977 32.10 19.44 -26.93
N SER A 978 33.34 19.92 -27.10
CA SER A 978 34.47 19.13 -27.63
C SER A 978 34.96 18.04 -26.68
N VAL A 979 34.70 18.19 -25.38
CA VAL A 979 34.93 17.18 -24.32
C VAL A 979 33.63 16.50 -23.88
N SER A 980 32.63 16.46 -24.77
CA SER A 980 31.33 15.78 -24.58
C SER A 980 30.45 16.28 -23.42
N ILE A 981 30.77 17.43 -22.82
CA ILE A 981 29.95 18.03 -21.75
C ILE A 981 28.71 18.69 -22.37
N ARG A 982 27.53 18.35 -21.83
CA ARG A 982 26.21 18.83 -22.29
C ARG A 982 25.95 20.26 -21.82
N VAL A 983 26.49 21.23 -22.56
CA VAL A 983 26.42 22.66 -22.23
C VAL A 983 25.34 23.42 -23.02
N ARG A 984 24.70 24.41 -22.39
CA ARG A 984 23.89 25.45 -23.05
C ARG A 984 24.32 26.85 -22.58
N VAL A 985 23.90 27.88 -23.32
CA VAL A 985 24.18 29.29 -23.02
C VAL A 985 22.88 30.08 -23.00
N ASP A 986 22.61 30.80 -21.92
CA ASP A 986 21.41 31.63 -21.79
C ASP A 986 21.67 33.08 -22.24
N LEU A 987 21.60 33.30 -23.55
CA LEU A 987 21.80 34.61 -24.18
C LEU A 987 20.55 35.51 -24.19
N ARG A 988 19.45 35.12 -23.51
CA ARG A 988 18.21 35.91 -23.47
C ARG A 988 18.45 37.28 -22.82
N ASP A 989 18.16 38.37 -23.51
CA ASP A 989 18.35 39.75 -23.04
C ASP A 989 17.21 40.25 -22.15
N ASN A 990 15.99 39.76 -22.41
CA ASN A 990 14.76 40.10 -21.68
C ASN A 990 14.70 39.64 -20.21
N TYR A 991 15.71 38.92 -19.70
CA TYR A 991 15.81 38.46 -18.32
C TYR A 991 17.16 38.82 -17.68
N SER A 992 17.12 39.36 -16.46
CA SER A 992 18.33 39.68 -15.69
C SER A 992 19.12 38.41 -15.30
N PRO A 993 20.45 38.49 -15.08
CA PRO A 993 21.24 37.33 -14.66
C PRO A 993 20.69 36.65 -13.40
N GLY A 994 20.26 37.41 -12.39
CA GLY A 994 19.65 36.86 -11.18
C GLY A 994 18.32 36.13 -11.39
N TRP A 995 17.53 36.49 -12.41
CA TRP A 995 16.35 35.70 -12.80
C TRP A 995 16.79 34.37 -13.43
N LYS A 996 17.80 34.39 -14.30
CA LYS A 996 18.34 33.19 -14.94
C LYS A 996 18.97 32.24 -13.93
N PHE A 997 19.69 32.76 -12.92
CA PHE A 997 20.28 31.97 -11.84
C PHE A 997 19.20 31.09 -11.19
N ASN A 998 18.15 31.71 -10.64
CA ASN A 998 17.04 31.00 -10.02
C ASN A 998 16.31 30.06 -10.99
N HIS A 999 16.11 30.46 -12.26
CA HIS A 999 15.46 29.59 -13.26
C HIS A 999 16.24 28.28 -13.54
N TRP A 1000 17.57 28.34 -13.56
CA TRP A 1000 18.40 27.15 -13.81
C TRP A 1000 18.75 26.38 -12.53
N GLU A 1001 18.74 27.04 -11.37
CA GLU A 1001 18.79 26.42 -10.04
C GLU A 1001 17.51 25.58 -9.77
N LEU A 1002 16.32 26.15 -10.01
CA LEU A 1002 15.03 25.45 -9.93
C LEU A 1002 14.95 24.21 -10.84
N LYS A 1003 15.61 24.28 -12.00
CA LYS A 1003 15.73 23.19 -12.99
C LYS A 1003 16.84 22.19 -12.68
N GLY A 1004 17.65 22.41 -11.64
CA GLY A 1004 18.66 21.46 -11.18
C GLY A 1004 19.84 21.27 -12.12
N VAL A 1005 20.20 22.26 -12.94
CA VAL A 1005 21.43 22.17 -13.77
C VAL A 1005 22.65 22.05 -12.85
N PRO A 1006 23.49 21.00 -12.95
CA PRO A 1006 24.58 20.73 -12.02
C PRO A 1006 25.57 21.88 -11.80
N ILE A 1007 25.95 22.57 -12.87
CA ILE A 1007 26.88 23.70 -12.80
C ILE A 1007 26.33 24.92 -13.55
N ARG A 1008 26.27 26.07 -12.88
CA ARG A 1008 26.18 27.37 -13.55
C ARG A 1008 27.59 27.91 -13.80
N LEU A 1009 27.84 28.42 -15.01
CA LEU A 1009 29.08 29.08 -15.39
C LEU A 1009 28.80 30.58 -15.58
N GLU A 1010 29.13 31.39 -14.58
CA GLU A 1010 28.97 32.85 -14.58
C GLU A 1010 30.19 33.50 -15.30
N VAL A 1011 29.95 34.30 -16.35
CA VAL A 1011 31.00 35.00 -17.11
C VAL A 1011 30.75 36.51 -17.08
N GLY A 1012 31.66 37.30 -16.53
CA GLY A 1012 31.57 38.76 -16.50
C GLY A 1012 32.70 39.47 -17.26
N PRO A 1013 32.53 40.77 -17.64
CA PRO A 1013 33.59 41.58 -18.24
C PRO A 1013 34.86 41.76 -17.38
N ARG A 1014 34.76 41.53 -16.05
CA ARG A 1014 35.92 41.49 -15.15
C ARG A 1014 36.66 40.17 -15.28
N ASP A 1015 35.93 39.07 -15.32
CA ASP A 1015 36.47 37.72 -15.40
C ASP A 1015 37.15 37.46 -16.75
N MET A 1016 36.60 38.03 -17.83
CA MET A 1016 37.25 38.10 -19.14
C MET A 1016 38.63 38.78 -19.10
N LYS A 1017 38.75 39.90 -18.36
CA LYS A 1017 40.02 40.64 -18.23
C LYS A 1017 41.03 39.91 -17.33
N ASN A 1018 40.54 39.09 -16.42
CA ASN A 1018 41.34 38.24 -15.53
C ASN A 1018 41.62 36.83 -16.12
N CYS A 1019 41.15 36.51 -17.32
CA CYS A 1019 41.23 35.18 -17.94
C CYS A 1019 40.70 34.05 -17.02
N GLN A 1020 39.53 34.29 -16.40
CA GLN A 1020 38.87 33.39 -15.47
C GLN A 1020 37.36 33.28 -15.76
N PHE A 1021 36.68 32.40 -15.03
CA PHE A 1021 35.22 32.37 -14.90
C PHE A 1021 34.83 31.87 -13.50
N VAL A 1022 33.55 31.97 -13.12
CA VAL A 1022 33.05 31.41 -11.86
C VAL A 1022 32.11 30.24 -12.16
N ALA A 1023 32.47 29.05 -11.70
CA ALA A 1023 31.57 27.91 -11.63
C ALA A 1023 30.80 27.93 -10.29
N VAL A 1024 29.50 27.71 -10.33
CA VAL A 1024 28.66 27.54 -9.14
C VAL A 1024 28.04 26.16 -9.16
N ARG A 1025 28.31 25.37 -8.12
CA ARG A 1025 27.78 24.02 -7.90
C ARG A 1025 26.31 24.08 -7.48
N ARG A 1026 25.48 23.16 -8.00
CA ARG A 1026 24.05 23.08 -7.65
C ARG A 1026 23.77 22.32 -6.36
N ASP A 1027 24.58 21.30 -6.05
CA ASP A 1027 24.44 20.45 -4.86
C ASP A 1027 24.85 21.19 -3.57
N THR A 1028 25.98 21.89 -3.58
CA THR A 1028 26.53 22.59 -2.40
C THR A 1028 26.29 24.10 -2.39
N GLY A 1029 25.96 24.70 -3.54
CA GLY A 1029 25.94 26.17 -3.72
C GLY A 1029 27.33 26.82 -3.75
N GLU A 1030 28.41 26.03 -3.69
CA GLU A 1030 29.80 26.51 -3.69
C GLU A 1030 30.13 27.31 -4.96
N LYS A 1031 30.93 28.38 -4.79
CA LYS A 1031 31.41 29.22 -5.89
C LYS A 1031 32.92 29.08 -6.07
N LEU A 1032 33.32 28.53 -7.21
CA LEU A 1032 34.72 28.27 -7.58
C LEU A 1032 35.15 29.20 -8.71
N THR A 1033 36.11 30.09 -8.46
CA THR A 1033 36.78 30.86 -9.51
C THR A 1033 37.82 29.97 -10.18
N ILE A 1034 37.68 29.75 -11.49
CA ILE A 1034 38.51 28.81 -12.27
C ILE A 1034 39.23 29.58 -13.39
N ALA A 1035 40.52 29.30 -13.58
CA ALA A 1035 41.31 29.86 -14.67
C ALA A 1035 40.79 29.33 -16.02
N GLU A 1036 40.69 30.21 -17.02
CA GLU A 1036 40.07 29.89 -18.31
C GLU A 1036 40.71 28.67 -19.01
N ASN A 1037 42.02 28.48 -18.87
CA ASN A 1037 42.76 27.38 -19.49
C ASN A 1037 42.51 26.01 -18.84
N GLU A 1038 41.90 25.96 -17.65
CA GLU A 1038 41.59 24.72 -16.94
C GLU A 1038 40.11 24.29 -17.06
N ALA A 1039 39.32 25.03 -17.86
CA ALA A 1039 37.87 24.90 -17.91
C ALA A 1039 37.37 23.46 -18.12
N GLU A 1040 37.91 22.77 -19.14
CA GLU A 1040 37.54 21.41 -19.51
C GLU A 1040 37.83 20.42 -18.37
N THR A 1041 39.07 20.43 -17.87
CA THR A 1041 39.53 19.50 -16.82
C THR A 1041 38.81 19.73 -15.50
N LYS A 1042 38.66 20.99 -15.07
CA LYS A 1042 38.01 21.32 -13.80
C LYS A 1042 36.51 21.08 -13.84
N LEU A 1043 35.83 21.44 -14.93
CA LEU A 1043 34.38 21.22 -15.03
C LEU A 1043 34.05 19.72 -15.16
N HIS A 1044 34.89 18.92 -15.84
CA HIS A 1044 34.73 17.46 -15.80
C HIS A 1044 34.94 16.91 -14.38
N ALA A 1045 35.97 17.34 -13.66
CA ALA A 1045 36.22 16.89 -12.29
C ALA A 1045 35.06 17.27 -11.34
N ILE A 1046 34.51 18.48 -11.45
CA ILE A 1046 33.37 18.93 -10.65
C ILE A 1046 32.08 18.15 -11.02
N LEU A 1047 31.86 17.79 -12.29
CA LEU A 1047 30.70 16.96 -12.66
C LEU A 1047 30.79 15.53 -12.12
N GLU A 1048 31.98 14.95 -11.98
CA GLU A 1048 32.16 13.66 -11.30
C GLU A 1048 31.98 13.81 -9.77
N ASP A 1049 32.57 14.84 -9.17
CA ASP A 1049 32.48 15.10 -7.73
C ASP A 1049 31.04 15.37 -7.27
N ILE A 1050 30.25 16.14 -8.04
CA ILE A 1050 28.81 16.33 -7.79
C ILE A 1050 28.07 14.99 -7.82
N HIS A 1051 28.42 14.09 -8.73
CA HIS A 1051 27.74 12.78 -8.83
C HIS A 1051 28.07 11.88 -7.64
N VAL A 1052 29.34 11.84 -7.20
CA VAL A 1052 29.77 11.11 -5.99
C VAL A 1052 29.16 11.72 -4.73
N ASN A 1053 29.13 13.05 -4.61
CA ASN A 1053 28.56 13.76 -3.47
C ASN A 1053 27.02 13.66 -3.36
N LEU A 1054 26.33 13.32 -4.45
CA LEU A 1054 24.89 12.99 -4.42
C LEU A 1054 24.63 11.53 -4.03
N PHE A 1055 25.59 10.62 -4.22
CA PHE A 1055 25.47 9.19 -3.88
C PHE A 1055 25.90 8.87 -2.44
N THR A 1056 26.72 9.74 -1.83
CA THR A 1056 27.34 9.56 -0.51
C THR A 1056 26.44 10.02 0.64
#